data_AF-A0A6V7SI43-F1
#
_entry.id   AF-A0A6V7SI43-F1
#
_cell.length_a   1.000
_cell.length_b   1.000
_cell.length_c   1.000
_cell.angle_alpha   90.00
_cell.angle_beta   90.00
_cell.angle_gamma   90.00
#
_symmetry.space_group_name_H-M   'P 1'
#
loop_
_entity.id
_entity.type
_entity.pdbx_description
1 polymer ?
#
loop_
_entity_poly.entity_id
_entity_poly.type
_entity_poly.pdbx_seq_one_letter_code
_entity_poly.pdbx_strand_id
1 'polypeptide(L)'
;MPTNSLTKLFLVSLSTFSVSQVWGKEYFNGLFNQQLTDLLQCNFISYYNSKPGGPNPDAFLNFVEEPEQFYWFIDNYLSVPFSVPPHLRANSDHNWGPCLKKKWIYEFLKEYEKPDSSYLANIIDKEQRNYFKSTFGDKEPVTKYAIFEVKEFDSYCILPPLVQTNIKSKDNKGYLSFQMDKTDYQLYLETNGNKSSAMNHLYTNMENNEKKEIVKAIVEANNENSFQLICPSYYIKLHYNTECRPNSNILTCIDDHIKAQCLDGVKDDDNPSICDHLINLFNSLKDLQIESFHKFLTTDELKLTKPRGRWVHPLFHIYDKKDHLNPKMQILPDEFKRFNPQNSIYFSFSAEIPEKYSYVDNTPTNFQLSKYSSSVFDTFQNIFSVFKKKVLPISPVSVKELSQKIKNFEFKTDKGPIQCANVKKSLDLNIEVDIFKVAGVENLCNLIDKYALTKDSDFVNKPKERKMQNLDQIEKGFHIDCVLISTHIEAYNLIRQFLNLENVLSLVRYTSLYTHKFFKSVTTLKGNFLYNNPNAIKYAESCGTAVLYIPSVLYRRNLYVPETFLSLYLGLSNLVSSNPSSPFFEYSILEFLVSYFNKGTAKFLYYFISIISVLQINRYYYEQIYCYHNKHFNALKSKMIHPDIVQSILKKLRSLLNDSKYSKLMGLYNNLESDIIFNYDEMLKILMKFDEFAQNKDVQERAQKKIDEEEKPVVNSLEEMSKYNEEWLSKLVKPTRPAVPKDKPDPNINFDDNLTLSDRDKELELHLYKYIGNVPEDKTESSTGNQTDLAFDENVQPTDDEEMKAASKEHLHTLDTEDSNNDETQGSYTSDEEQTTAPEPVNDEDPNLL
;
A
#
# COMPACT_ATOMS: atom_id res chain seq x y z
N MET A 1 78.32 5.46 13.99
CA MET A 1 77.52 4.31 13.49
C MET A 1 76.57 3.88 14.60
N PRO A 2 75.33 4.39 14.57
CA PRO A 2 74.15 3.50 14.47
C PRO A 2 72.98 4.18 13.70
N THR A 3 71.76 3.59 13.71
CA THR A 3 70.44 4.26 13.48
C THR A 3 69.83 4.42 12.07
N ASN A 4 70.07 3.55 11.07
CA ASN A 4 69.48 3.74 9.72
C ASN A 4 68.57 2.64 9.14
N SER A 5 68.33 1.53 9.84
CA SER A 5 67.46 0.45 9.34
C SER A 5 66.01 0.59 9.86
N LEU A 6 65.84 0.78 11.17
CA LEU A 6 64.53 0.95 11.79
C LEU A 6 63.83 2.25 11.35
N THR A 7 64.57 3.35 11.22
CA THR A 7 64.07 4.64 10.72
C THR A 7 63.66 4.57 9.26
N LYS A 8 64.33 3.77 8.41
CA LYS A 8 63.89 3.56 7.02
C LYS A 8 62.63 2.70 6.94
N LEU A 9 62.50 1.66 7.77
CA LEU A 9 61.26 0.88 7.86
C LEU A 9 60.10 1.67 8.46
N PHE A 10 60.37 2.54 9.46
CA PHE A 10 59.38 3.45 10.03
C PHE A 10 59.03 4.60 9.09
N LEU A 11 59.97 5.12 8.29
CA LEU A 11 59.69 6.18 7.30
C LEU A 11 59.03 5.62 6.04
N VAL A 12 59.30 4.39 5.62
CA VAL A 12 58.59 3.72 4.51
C VAL A 12 57.18 3.28 4.93
N SER A 13 56.99 2.85 6.18
CA SER A 13 55.66 2.60 6.74
C SER A 13 54.89 3.88 7.06
N LEU A 14 55.54 4.95 7.56
CA LEU A 14 54.89 6.25 7.69
C LEU A 14 54.64 6.92 6.35
N SER A 15 55.46 6.77 5.31
CA SER A 15 55.15 7.35 4.00
C SER A 15 54.03 6.57 3.29
N THR A 16 53.90 5.26 3.49
CA THR A 16 52.72 4.51 3.04
C THR A 16 51.47 4.81 3.87
N PHE A 17 51.57 5.00 5.19
CA PHE A 17 50.45 5.46 6.03
C PHE A 17 50.07 6.94 5.83
N SER A 18 51.04 7.82 5.55
CA SER A 18 50.81 9.26 5.30
C SER A 18 50.17 9.52 3.94
N VAL A 19 50.50 8.73 2.91
CA VAL A 19 49.87 8.87 1.58
C VAL A 19 48.43 8.35 1.60
N SER A 20 48.11 7.38 2.48
CA SER A 20 46.75 6.86 2.67
C SER A 20 45.79 7.83 3.37
N GLN A 21 46.30 8.89 4.03
CA GLN A 21 45.48 9.87 4.75
C GLN A 21 45.37 11.23 4.04
N VAL A 22 46.03 11.42 2.89
CA VAL A 22 46.05 12.70 2.16
C VAL A 22 45.57 12.59 0.71
N TRP A 23 45.36 11.38 0.18
CA TRP A 23 44.78 11.21 -1.16
C TRP A 23 43.30 10.83 -1.06
N GLY A 24 42.48 11.47 -1.88
CA GLY A 24 41.05 11.17 -2.00
C GLY A 24 40.79 9.70 -2.34
N LYS A 25 39.51 9.30 -2.29
CA LYS A 25 39.08 7.95 -2.65
C LYS A 25 39.69 7.52 -3.99
N GLU A 26 40.10 6.27 -4.12
CA GLU A 26 40.71 5.77 -5.35
C GLU A 26 39.69 5.76 -6.49
N TYR A 27 40.11 6.10 -7.71
CA TYR A 27 39.26 5.93 -8.89
C TYR A 27 39.05 4.44 -9.16
N PHE A 28 37.81 4.02 -9.39
CA PHE A 28 37.49 2.62 -9.64
C PHE A 28 38.06 2.18 -11.01
N ASN A 29 39.05 1.30 -10.97
CA ASN A 29 39.78 0.80 -12.15
C ASN A 29 39.12 -0.41 -12.83
N GLY A 30 37.98 -0.86 -12.31
CA GLY A 30 37.22 -1.99 -12.86
C GLY A 30 37.44 -3.34 -12.17
N LEU A 31 38.23 -3.38 -11.09
CA LEU A 31 38.44 -4.58 -10.28
C LEU A 31 37.99 -4.34 -8.84
N PHE A 32 37.15 -5.23 -8.31
CA PHE A 32 36.74 -5.20 -6.92
C PHE A 32 37.81 -5.83 -6.02
N ASN A 33 37.95 -5.31 -4.79
CA ASN A 33 38.73 -6.01 -3.77
C ASN A 33 38.02 -7.31 -3.34
N GLN A 34 38.75 -8.21 -2.67
CA GLN A 34 38.20 -9.51 -2.27
C GLN A 34 36.95 -9.39 -1.39
N GLN A 35 36.91 -8.41 -0.48
CA GLN A 35 35.77 -8.21 0.42
C GLN A 35 34.50 -7.84 -0.35
N LEU A 36 34.59 -6.97 -1.36
CA LEU A 36 33.48 -6.57 -2.21
C LEU A 36 33.08 -7.70 -3.16
N THR A 37 34.03 -8.47 -3.67
CA THR A 37 33.77 -9.66 -4.49
C THR A 37 32.98 -10.71 -3.70
N ASP A 38 33.42 -11.06 -2.49
CA ASP A 38 32.73 -12.03 -1.62
C ASP A 38 31.30 -11.57 -1.30
N LEU A 39 31.14 -10.28 -0.97
CA LEU A 39 29.84 -9.70 -0.67
C LEU A 39 28.92 -9.65 -1.90
N LEU A 40 29.47 -9.42 -3.10
CA LEU A 40 28.72 -9.46 -4.35
C LEU A 40 28.26 -10.89 -4.66
N GLN A 41 29.14 -11.87 -4.51
CA GLN A 41 28.82 -13.30 -4.67
C GLN A 41 27.72 -13.74 -3.71
N CYS A 42 27.80 -13.36 -2.43
CA CYS A 42 26.73 -13.60 -1.46
C CYS A 42 25.37 -13.07 -1.94
N ASN A 43 25.35 -11.86 -2.52
CA ASN A 43 24.13 -11.26 -3.07
C ASN A 43 23.62 -12.03 -4.29
N PHE A 44 24.48 -12.47 -5.21
CA PHE A 44 24.08 -13.31 -6.33
C PHE A 44 23.49 -14.64 -5.86
N ILE A 45 24.14 -15.34 -4.93
CA ILE A 45 23.62 -16.61 -4.39
C ILE A 45 22.24 -16.40 -3.76
N SER A 46 22.07 -15.33 -2.98
CA SER A 46 20.78 -14.95 -2.36
C SER A 46 19.70 -14.62 -3.38
N TYR A 47 20.06 -14.03 -4.52
CA TYR A 47 19.15 -13.67 -5.59
C TYR A 47 18.67 -14.89 -6.38
N TYR A 48 19.60 -15.70 -6.88
CA TYR A 48 19.30 -16.90 -7.66
C TYR A 48 18.57 -17.97 -6.84
N ASN A 49 18.81 -18.02 -5.52
CA ASN A 49 18.11 -18.90 -4.57
C ASN A 49 17.06 -18.13 -3.75
N SER A 50 16.30 -17.23 -4.38
CA SER A 50 15.21 -16.53 -3.69
C SER A 50 14.04 -17.45 -3.35
N LYS A 51 13.77 -18.47 -4.17
CA LYS A 51 12.72 -19.49 -3.98
C LYS A 51 13.33 -20.86 -3.60
N PRO A 52 12.58 -21.72 -2.88
CA PRO A 52 12.99 -23.10 -2.65
C PRO A 52 13.05 -23.87 -3.97
N GLY A 53 14.02 -24.79 -4.10
CA GLY A 53 14.24 -25.58 -5.33
C GLY A 53 15.62 -25.43 -5.95
N GLY A 54 16.49 -24.57 -5.40
CA GLY A 54 17.85 -24.33 -5.88
C GLY A 54 17.96 -23.06 -6.73
N PRO A 55 19.14 -22.78 -7.31
CA PRO A 55 19.37 -21.58 -8.09
C PRO A 55 18.55 -21.62 -9.40
N ASN A 56 17.81 -20.55 -9.70
CA ASN A 56 16.96 -20.48 -10.89
C ASN A 56 17.70 -19.85 -12.08
N PRO A 57 17.98 -20.58 -13.17
CA PRO A 57 18.68 -20.02 -14.34
C PRO A 57 17.88 -18.96 -15.10
N ASP A 58 16.55 -18.93 -14.97
CA ASP A 58 15.71 -17.96 -15.69
C ASP A 58 15.61 -16.61 -14.95
N ALA A 59 16.35 -16.48 -13.84
CA ALA A 59 16.42 -15.23 -13.06
C ALA A 59 17.50 -14.27 -13.57
N PHE A 60 18.22 -14.53 -14.66
CA PHE A 60 19.30 -13.66 -15.12
C PHE A 60 18.82 -12.22 -15.40
N LEU A 61 19.59 -11.23 -14.92
CA LEU A 61 19.31 -9.81 -15.11
C LEU A 61 20.36 -9.24 -16.06
N ASN A 62 19.93 -8.51 -17.09
CA ASN A 62 20.85 -7.91 -18.06
C ASN A 62 21.05 -6.44 -17.70
N PHE A 63 22.18 -6.12 -17.08
CA PHE A 63 22.42 -4.79 -16.53
C PHE A 63 22.81 -3.76 -17.60
N VAL A 64 23.23 -4.22 -18.78
CA VAL A 64 23.73 -3.35 -19.86
C VAL A 64 22.60 -2.93 -20.80
N GLU A 65 21.84 -3.91 -21.31
CA GLU A 65 20.78 -3.67 -22.28
C GLU A 65 19.48 -3.21 -21.62
N GLU A 66 19.24 -3.60 -20.36
CA GLU A 66 18.06 -3.24 -19.56
C GLU A 66 18.50 -2.52 -18.26
N PRO A 67 18.90 -1.23 -18.31
CA PRO A 67 19.43 -0.50 -17.16
C PRO A 67 18.50 -0.46 -15.94
N GLU A 68 17.19 -0.57 -16.15
CA GLU A 68 16.20 -0.66 -15.06
C GLU A 68 16.42 -1.88 -14.16
N GLN A 69 16.89 -3.00 -14.71
CA GLN A 69 17.18 -4.22 -13.95
C GLN A 69 18.40 -4.03 -13.04
N PHE A 70 19.40 -3.25 -13.51
CA PHE A 70 20.57 -2.90 -12.72
C PHE A 70 20.19 -2.06 -11.50
N TYR A 71 19.33 -1.06 -11.71
CA TYR A 71 18.84 -0.20 -10.63
C TYR A 71 18.00 -1.01 -9.63
N TRP A 72 17.10 -1.86 -10.12
CA TRP A 72 16.33 -2.74 -9.26
C TRP A 72 17.21 -3.67 -8.39
N PHE A 73 18.30 -4.21 -8.94
CA PHE A 73 19.22 -5.06 -8.20
C PHE A 73 20.01 -4.28 -7.14
N ILE A 74 20.39 -3.03 -7.45
CA ILE A 74 20.94 -2.09 -6.48
C ILE A 74 19.97 -1.89 -5.31
N ASP A 75 18.69 -1.66 -5.60
CA ASP A 75 17.67 -1.30 -4.61
C ASP A 75 17.32 -2.46 -3.68
N ASN A 76 17.25 -3.67 -4.23
CA ASN A 76 16.75 -4.84 -3.51
C ASN A 76 17.87 -5.68 -2.86
N TYR A 77 19.10 -5.60 -3.38
CA TYR A 77 20.22 -6.44 -2.94
C TYR A 77 21.46 -5.65 -2.52
N LEU A 78 21.99 -4.74 -3.34
CA LEU A 78 23.30 -4.14 -3.07
C LEU A 78 23.29 -2.98 -2.07
N SER A 79 22.17 -2.26 -1.95
CA SER A 79 21.98 -1.16 -0.98
C SER A 79 21.42 -1.65 0.37
N VAL A 80 20.87 -2.85 0.42
CA VAL A 80 20.21 -3.42 1.61
C VAL A 80 21.19 -4.23 2.45
N PRO A 81 21.08 -4.24 3.79
CA PRO A 81 21.90 -5.13 4.62
C PRO A 81 21.68 -6.59 4.21
N PHE A 82 22.77 -7.29 3.89
CA PHE A 82 22.71 -8.67 3.47
C PHE A 82 22.03 -9.54 4.54
N SER A 83 21.05 -10.33 4.09
CA SER A 83 20.32 -11.29 4.90
C SER A 83 20.17 -12.61 4.15
N VAL A 84 20.38 -13.70 4.87
CA VAL A 84 20.29 -15.06 4.32
C VAL A 84 18.82 -15.43 4.14
N PRO A 85 18.41 -15.89 2.94
CA PRO A 85 17.06 -16.40 2.69
C PRO A 85 16.68 -17.47 3.73
N PRO A 86 15.45 -17.46 4.27
CA PRO A 86 15.07 -18.33 5.39
C PRO A 86 15.35 -19.82 5.15
N HIS A 87 15.11 -20.30 3.92
CA HIS A 87 15.30 -21.70 3.55
C HIS A 87 16.78 -22.12 3.41
N LEU A 88 17.70 -21.16 3.24
CA LEU A 88 19.15 -21.41 3.20
C LEU A 88 19.82 -21.34 4.57
N ARG A 89 19.11 -20.92 5.63
CA ARG A 89 19.73 -20.74 6.96
C ARG A 89 20.12 -22.05 7.64
N ALA A 90 19.41 -23.14 7.37
CA ALA A 90 19.61 -24.43 8.04
C ALA A 90 20.62 -25.33 7.32
N ASN A 91 20.77 -25.20 5.99
CA ASN A 91 21.49 -26.16 5.13
C ASN A 91 22.41 -25.48 4.09
N SER A 92 23.06 -24.35 4.41
CA SER A 92 23.95 -23.71 3.44
C SER A 92 25.36 -24.29 3.49
N ASP A 93 25.86 -24.79 2.35
CA ASP A 93 27.28 -25.09 2.11
C ASP A 93 28.16 -23.81 2.08
N HIS A 94 27.53 -22.63 2.18
CA HIS A 94 28.19 -21.32 2.11
C HIS A 94 28.46 -20.71 3.49
N ASN A 95 29.66 -20.15 3.67
CA ASN A 95 30.00 -19.35 4.84
C ASN A 95 29.46 -17.91 4.70
N TRP A 96 28.34 -17.60 5.35
CA TRP A 96 27.72 -16.26 5.30
C TRP A 96 28.38 -15.22 6.21
N GLY A 97 29.25 -15.64 7.14
CA GLY A 97 29.86 -14.77 8.15
C GLY A 97 30.44 -13.45 7.61
N PRO A 98 31.21 -13.47 6.50
CA PRO A 98 31.80 -12.26 5.90
C PRO A 98 30.77 -11.24 5.37
N CYS A 99 29.56 -11.71 5.00
CA CYS A 99 28.56 -10.94 4.28
C CYS A 99 27.48 -10.33 5.20
N LEU A 100 27.16 -11.00 6.31
CA LEU A 100 26.02 -10.67 7.17
C LEU A 100 25.98 -9.18 7.59
N LYS A 101 24.80 -8.55 7.37
CA LYS A 101 24.49 -7.16 7.75
C LYS A 101 25.37 -6.08 7.08
N LYS A 102 26.21 -6.44 6.10
CA LYS A 102 26.95 -5.47 5.28
C LYS A 102 26.11 -5.05 4.07
N LYS A 103 26.39 -3.85 3.56
CA LYS A 103 25.79 -3.28 2.35
C LYS A 103 26.87 -3.11 1.31
N TRP A 104 26.66 -3.64 0.12
CA TRP A 104 27.69 -3.65 -0.91
C TRP A 104 28.03 -2.24 -1.40
N ILE A 105 27.01 -1.43 -1.72
CA ILE A 105 27.22 -0.05 -2.22
C ILE A 105 27.93 0.83 -1.19
N TYR A 106 27.61 0.64 0.09
CA TYR A 106 28.25 1.41 1.16
C TYR A 106 29.75 1.11 1.27
N GLU A 107 30.13 -0.18 1.26
CA GLU A 107 31.55 -0.57 1.29
C GLU A 107 32.25 -0.13 0.01
N PHE A 108 31.59 -0.23 -1.16
CA PHE A 108 32.14 0.21 -2.44
C PHE A 108 32.42 1.72 -2.46
N LEU A 109 31.45 2.55 -2.04
CA LEU A 109 31.60 4.00 -1.99
C LEU A 109 32.52 4.48 -0.86
N LYS A 110 32.85 3.63 0.11
CA LYS A 110 33.85 3.94 1.15
C LYS A 110 35.26 3.87 0.56
N GLU A 111 35.50 2.91 -0.34
CA GLU A 111 36.81 2.64 -0.92
C GLU A 111 37.07 3.47 -2.18
N TYR A 112 36.08 3.58 -3.07
CA TYR A 112 36.25 4.18 -4.39
C TYR A 112 35.49 5.50 -4.57
N GLU A 113 36.04 6.37 -5.42
CA GLU A 113 35.30 7.51 -5.97
C GLU A 113 34.17 7.00 -6.87
N LYS A 114 33.02 7.66 -6.85
CA LYS A 114 31.80 7.23 -7.54
C LYS A 114 32.06 7.16 -9.06
N PRO A 115 32.04 5.97 -9.69
CA PRO A 115 32.20 5.84 -11.13
C PRO A 115 30.92 6.22 -11.87
N ASP A 116 31.00 6.29 -13.20
CA ASP A 116 29.81 6.32 -14.03
C ASP A 116 28.97 5.04 -13.85
N SER A 117 27.64 5.20 -13.85
CA SER A 117 26.72 4.11 -13.56
C SER A 117 26.73 3.06 -14.66
N SER A 118 26.92 3.48 -15.92
CA SER A 118 27.02 2.56 -17.07
C SER A 118 28.29 1.69 -16.99
N TYR A 119 29.41 2.30 -16.57
CA TYR A 119 30.66 1.59 -16.37
C TYR A 119 30.56 0.56 -15.25
N LEU A 120 29.93 0.93 -14.12
CA LEU A 120 29.71 -0.01 -13.02
C LEU A 120 28.75 -1.16 -13.42
N ALA A 121 27.69 -0.86 -14.17
CA ALA A 121 26.75 -1.87 -14.67
C ALA A 121 27.47 -2.92 -15.54
N ASN A 122 28.31 -2.49 -16.48
CA ASN A 122 29.10 -3.39 -17.32
C ASN A 122 30.00 -4.35 -16.52
N ILE A 123 30.60 -3.85 -15.44
CA ILE A 123 31.51 -4.67 -14.62
C ILE A 123 30.73 -5.68 -13.79
N ILE A 124 29.62 -5.25 -13.17
CA ILE A 124 28.78 -6.16 -12.39
C ILE A 124 28.09 -7.20 -13.30
N ASP A 125 27.71 -6.83 -14.53
CA ASP A 125 27.18 -7.76 -15.54
C ASP A 125 28.21 -8.85 -15.88
N LYS A 126 29.48 -8.47 -16.07
CA LYS A 126 30.58 -9.42 -16.30
C LYS A 126 30.74 -10.39 -15.13
N GLU A 127 30.71 -9.90 -13.89
CA GLU A 127 30.78 -10.76 -12.70
C GLU A 127 29.55 -11.67 -12.57
N GLN A 128 28.35 -11.19 -12.91
CA GLN A 128 27.14 -12.00 -12.94
C GLN A 128 27.23 -13.11 -13.98
N ARG A 129 27.74 -12.83 -15.19
CA ARG A 129 27.94 -13.84 -16.25
C ARG A 129 28.97 -14.88 -15.84
N ASN A 130 30.05 -14.47 -15.16
CA ASN A 130 31.02 -15.41 -14.59
C ASN A 130 30.37 -16.33 -13.55
N TYR A 131 29.56 -15.77 -12.64
CA TYR A 131 28.79 -16.53 -11.66
C TYR A 131 27.74 -17.45 -12.32
N PHE A 132 27.06 -16.98 -13.35
CA PHE A 132 26.05 -17.75 -14.09
C PHE A 132 26.70 -18.97 -14.75
N LYS A 133 27.81 -18.76 -15.47
CA LYS A 133 28.56 -19.83 -16.12
C LYS A 133 29.11 -20.86 -15.13
N SER A 134 29.60 -20.41 -13.97
CA SER A 134 30.11 -21.33 -12.95
C SER A 134 29.00 -22.15 -12.28
N THR A 135 27.78 -21.61 -12.19
CA THR A 135 26.64 -22.26 -11.51
C THR A 135 25.83 -23.15 -12.44
N PHE A 136 25.60 -22.72 -13.69
CA PHE A 136 24.70 -23.37 -14.65
C PHE A 136 25.41 -23.98 -15.87
N GLY A 137 26.74 -23.91 -15.94
CA GLY A 137 27.53 -24.45 -17.04
C GLY A 137 27.36 -23.65 -18.34
N ASP A 138 27.11 -24.34 -19.45
CA ASP A 138 27.04 -23.75 -20.79
C ASP A 138 25.64 -23.25 -21.20
N LYS A 139 24.68 -23.18 -20.26
CA LYS A 139 23.38 -22.56 -20.54
C LYS A 139 23.58 -21.08 -20.87
N GLU A 140 22.93 -20.60 -21.94
CA GLU A 140 22.95 -19.17 -22.25
C GLU A 140 22.05 -18.37 -21.29
N PRO A 141 22.49 -17.20 -20.81
CA PRO A 141 21.67 -16.35 -19.96
C PRO A 141 20.54 -15.71 -20.77
N VAL A 142 19.30 -15.89 -20.31
CA VAL A 142 18.11 -15.26 -20.92
C VAL A 142 17.73 -14.03 -20.10
N THR A 143 17.65 -12.87 -20.75
CA THR A 143 17.23 -11.61 -20.11
C THR A 143 15.76 -11.71 -19.69
N LYS A 144 15.39 -11.09 -18.57
CA LYS A 144 13.98 -11.01 -18.15
C LYS A 144 13.13 -10.10 -19.04
N TYR A 145 11.83 -10.39 -19.07
CA TYR A 145 10.85 -9.71 -19.91
C TYR A 145 9.95 -8.75 -19.13
N ALA A 146 9.48 -7.72 -19.84
CA ALA A 146 8.28 -6.98 -19.50
C ALA A 146 7.06 -7.71 -20.09
N ILE A 147 6.02 -7.90 -19.28
CA ILE A 147 4.84 -8.68 -19.66
C ILE A 147 3.64 -7.78 -19.89
N PHE A 148 3.01 -7.94 -21.05
CA PHE A 148 1.71 -7.35 -21.38
C PHE A 148 0.67 -8.44 -21.51
N GLU A 149 -0.44 -8.29 -20.79
CA GLU A 149 -1.55 -9.23 -20.84
C GLU A 149 -2.57 -8.78 -21.89
N VAL A 150 -2.90 -9.68 -22.81
CA VAL A 150 -3.96 -9.46 -23.81
C VAL A 150 -4.89 -10.68 -23.86
N LYS A 151 -6.19 -10.42 -24.02
CA LYS A 151 -7.23 -11.47 -24.01
C LYS A 151 -8.08 -11.50 -25.28
N GLU A 152 -8.38 -10.31 -25.80
CA GLU A 152 -9.48 -10.10 -26.72
C GLU A 152 -9.03 -9.32 -27.97
N PHE A 153 -9.59 -9.72 -29.10
CA PHE A 153 -9.67 -8.94 -30.33
C PHE A 153 -11.13 -8.49 -30.51
N ASP A 154 -11.40 -7.19 -30.45
CA ASP A 154 -12.74 -6.59 -30.33
C ASP A 154 -13.55 -7.22 -29.17
N SER A 155 -14.32 -8.26 -29.46
CA SER A 155 -15.12 -9.04 -28.50
C SER A 155 -14.86 -10.55 -28.56
N TYR A 156 -13.95 -11.00 -29.43
CA TYR A 156 -13.57 -12.39 -29.60
C TYR A 156 -12.32 -12.70 -28.77
N CYS A 157 -12.26 -13.90 -28.20
CA CYS A 157 -11.06 -14.34 -27.49
C CYS A 157 -9.94 -14.66 -28.49
N ILE A 158 -8.71 -14.24 -28.18
CA ILE A 158 -7.52 -14.58 -28.97
C ILE A 158 -7.16 -16.05 -28.79
N LEU A 159 -7.21 -16.51 -27.53
CA LEU A 159 -7.05 -17.91 -27.18
C LEU A 159 -8.42 -18.59 -27.08
N PRO A 160 -8.54 -19.90 -27.37
CA PRO A 160 -9.79 -20.63 -27.22
C PRO A 160 -10.41 -20.40 -25.83
N PRO A 161 -11.72 -20.10 -25.72
CA PRO A 161 -12.34 -19.72 -24.45
C PRO A 161 -12.55 -20.91 -23.51
N LEU A 162 -12.52 -20.61 -22.20
CA LEU A 162 -13.03 -21.49 -21.16
C LEU A 162 -14.54 -21.27 -21.01
N VAL A 163 -15.32 -22.34 -21.15
CA VAL A 163 -16.76 -22.32 -20.89
C VAL A 163 -16.99 -22.64 -19.41
N GLN A 164 -17.60 -21.69 -18.69
CA GLN A 164 -18.08 -21.91 -17.33
C GLN A 164 -19.60 -21.86 -17.33
N THR A 165 -20.23 -22.79 -16.61
CA THR A 165 -21.70 -22.87 -16.53
C THR A 165 -22.18 -22.69 -15.10
N ASN A 166 -23.47 -22.36 -14.95
CA ASN A 166 -24.16 -22.41 -13.66
C ASN A 166 -24.85 -23.77 -13.43
N ILE A 167 -24.55 -24.77 -14.26
CA ILE A 167 -25.17 -26.10 -14.23
C ILE A 167 -24.33 -27.02 -13.36
N LYS A 168 -24.91 -27.61 -12.31
CA LYS A 168 -24.20 -28.53 -11.42
C LYS A 168 -23.93 -29.87 -12.12
N SER A 169 -22.71 -30.39 -11.98
CA SER A 169 -22.39 -31.73 -12.44
C SER A 169 -23.12 -32.79 -11.60
N LYS A 170 -23.53 -33.89 -12.24
CA LYS A 170 -24.15 -35.03 -11.54
C LYS A 170 -23.12 -35.85 -10.74
N ASP A 171 -21.86 -35.83 -11.17
CA ASP A 171 -20.80 -36.68 -10.61
C ASP A 171 -19.83 -35.93 -9.68
N ASN A 172 -19.72 -34.60 -9.83
CA ASN A 172 -18.87 -33.75 -9.00
C ASN A 172 -19.70 -32.61 -8.37
N LYS A 173 -19.42 -32.26 -7.10
CA LYS A 173 -20.07 -31.13 -6.37
C LYS A 173 -19.84 -29.73 -6.99
N GLY A 174 -19.23 -29.64 -8.18
CA GLY A 174 -18.92 -28.39 -8.88
C GLY A 174 -19.82 -28.15 -10.09
N TYR A 175 -19.77 -26.92 -10.61
CA TYR A 175 -20.39 -26.57 -11.88
C TYR A 175 -19.65 -27.19 -13.07
N LEU A 176 -20.37 -27.51 -14.15
CA LEU A 176 -19.78 -27.99 -15.39
C LEU A 176 -18.94 -26.88 -16.02
N SER A 177 -17.75 -27.23 -16.49
CA SER A 177 -16.88 -26.33 -17.22
C SER A 177 -15.96 -27.14 -18.14
N PHE A 178 -15.64 -26.59 -19.30
CA PHE A 178 -14.66 -27.21 -20.20
C PHE A 178 -13.90 -26.14 -20.98
N GLN A 179 -12.65 -26.47 -21.35
CA GLN A 179 -11.81 -25.63 -22.19
C GLN A 179 -12.05 -26.01 -23.66
N MET A 180 -12.42 -25.04 -24.50
CA MET A 180 -12.49 -25.27 -25.95
C MET A 180 -11.08 -25.48 -26.50
N ASP A 181 -10.93 -26.39 -27.45
CA ASP A 181 -9.72 -26.46 -28.28
C ASP A 181 -9.86 -25.58 -29.53
N LYS A 182 -8.82 -25.58 -30.39
CA LYS A 182 -8.78 -24.74 -31.60
C LYS A 182 -9.93 -25.09 -32.56
N THR A 183 -10.23 -26.37 -32.71
CA THR A 183 -11.29 -26.88 -33.60
C THR A 183 -12.69 -26.56 -33.06
N ASP A 184 -12.90 -26.75 -31.75
CA ASP A 184 -14.14 -26.39 -31.07
C ASP A 184 -14.44 -24.89 -31.22
N TYR A 185 -13.41 -24.06 -31.05
CA TYR A 185 -13.57 -22.61 -31.14
C TYR A 185 -13.80 -22.13 -32.58
N GLN A 186 -13.16 -22.75 -33.57
CA GLN A 186 -13.44 -22.50 -34.99
C GLN A 186 -14.91 -22.73 -35.32
N LEU A 187 -15.44 -23.91 -34.96
CA LEU A 187 -16.85 -24.24 -35.14
C LEU A 187 -17.76 -23.21 -34.44
N TYR A 188 -17.41 -22.80 -33.22
CA TYR A 188 -18.17 -21.77 -32.50
C TYR A 188 -18.25 -20.43 -33.25
N LEU A 189 -17.16 -20.01 -33.91
CA LEU A 189 -17.06 -18.73 -34.60
C LEU A 189 -17.72 -18.68 -35.99
N GLU A 190 -17.98 -19.83 -36.62
CA GLU A 190 -18.61 -19.90 -37.95
C GLU A 190 -20.02 -19.27 -38.00
N THR A 191 -20.70 -19.24 -36.86
CA THR A 191 -22.08 -18.74 -36.78
C THR A 191 -22.11 -17.28 -36.32
N ASN A 192 -22.51 -16.37 -37.21
CA ASN A 192 -22.81 -14.98 -36.86
C ASN A 192 -24.19 -14.88 -36.17
N GLY A 193 -24.28 -15.24 -34.89
CA GLY A 193 -25.52 -15.24 -34.11
C GLY A 193 -25.32 -14.94 -32.63
N ASN A 194 -26.39 -15.03 -31.84
CA ASN A 194 -26.30 -14.94 -30.38
C ASN A 194 -25.54 -16.15 -29.79
N LYS A 195 -25.04 -16.00 -28.56
CA LYS A 195 -24.19 -17.02 -27.90
C LYS A 195 -24.84 -18.41 -27.87
N SER A 196 -26.18 -18.47 -27.73
CA SER A 196 -26.94 -19.72 -27.74
C SER A 196 -26.95 -20.39 -29.12
N SER A 197 -27.11 -19.65 -30.22
CA SER A 197 -27.07 -20.21 -31.58
C SER A 197 -25.69 -20.76 -31.92
N ALA A 198 -24.62 -20.06 -31.54
CA ALA A 198 -23.25 -20.54 -31.73
C ALA A 198 -22.97 -21.83 -30.92
N MET A 199 -23.54 -21.94 -29.71
CA MET A 199 -23.43 -23.16 -28.89
C MET A 199 -24.26 -24.33 -29.48
N ASN A 200 -25.40 -24.06 -30.09
CA ASN A 200 -26.19 -25.07 -30.82
C ASN A 200 -25.45 -25.59 -32.06
N HIS A 201 -24.79 -24.70 -32.81
CA HIS A 201 -23.97 -25.08 -33.95
C HIS A 201 -22.76 -25.90 -33.51
N LEU A 202 -22.09 -25.50 -32.42
CA LEU A 202 -21.02 -26.28 -31.82
C LEU A 202 -21.50 -27.68 -31.43
N TYR A 203 -22.63 -27.81 -30.74
CA TYR A 203 -23.21 -29.11 -30.38
C TYR A 203 -23.42 -30.02 -31.60
N THR A 204 -23.91 -29.45 -32.71
CA THR A 204 -24.27 -30.22 -33.90
C THR A 204 -23.04 -30.78 -34.62
N ASN A 205 -21.93 -30.01 -34.63
CA ASN A 205 -20.74 -30.33 -35.41
C ASN A 205 -19.54 -30.84 -34.60
N MET A 206 -19.60 -30.78 -33.26
CA MET A 206 -18.55 -31.31 -32.38
C MET A 206 -18.54 -32.84 -32.37
N GLU A 207 -17.35 -33.43 -32.29
CA GLU A 207 -17.16 -34.87 -32.12
C GLU A 207 -17.77 -35.37 -30.80
N ASN A 208 -18.25 -36.63 -30.79
CA ASN A 208 -18.87 -37.22 -29.61
C ASN A 208 -17.80 -37.52 -28.53
N ASN A 209 -17.72 -36.66 -27.53
CA ASN A 209 -16.86 -36.81 -26.36
C ASN A 209 -17.53 -36.22 -25.09
N GLU A 210 -16.83 -36.26 -23.95
CA GLU A 210 -17.33 -35.70 -22.68
C GLU A 210 -17.66 -34.19 -22.76
N LYS A 211 -16.95 -33.42 -23.61
CA LYS A 211 -17.23 -31.99 -23.80
C LYS A 211 -18.61 -31.79 -24.45
N LYS A 212 -18.99 -32.65 -25.40
CA LYS A 212 -20.28 -32.58 -26.10
C LYS A 212 -21.47 -32.76 -25.16
N GLU A 213 -21.35 -33.59 -24.12
CA GLU A 213 -22.39 -33.74 -23.09
C GLU A 213 -22.55 -32.47 -22.25
N ILE A 214 -21.47 -31.74 -21.98
CA ILE A 214 -21.53 -30.43 -21.31
C ILE A 214 -22.21 -29.40 -22.22
N VAL A 215 -21.83 -29.35 -23.50
CA VAL A 215 -22.46 -28.46 -24.50
C VAL A 215 -23.95 -28.78 -24.64
N LYS A 216 -24.32 -30.07 -24.69
CA LYS A 216 -25.72 -30.52 -24.73
C LYS A 216 -26.53 -30.01 -23.54
N ALA A 217 -25.98 -30.11 -22.33
CA ALA A 217 -26.64 -29.59 -21.13
C ALA A 217 -26.87 -28.06 -21.19
N ILE A 218 -25.94 -27.31 -21.80
CA ILE A 218 -26.09 -25.86 -22.03
C ILE A 218 -27.20 -25.57 -23.05
N VAL A 219 -27.22 -26.31 -24.16
CA VAL A 219 -28.23 -26.17 -25.23
C VAL A 219 -29.63 -26.51 -24.71
N GLU A 220 -29.78 -27.61 -23.97
CA GLU A 220 -31.06 -28.04 -23.41
C GLU A 220 -31.60 -27.07 -22.35
N ALA A 221 -30.73 -26.34 -21.65
CA ALA A 221 -31.14 -25.34 -20.67
C ALA A 221 -31.84 -24.12 -21.29
N ASN A 222 -31.70 -23.88 -22.61
CA ASN A 222 -32.36 -22.80 -23.37
C ASN A 222 -32.31 -21.41 -22.70
N ASN A 223 -31.24 -21.12 -21.96
CA ASN A 223 -31.05 -19.87 -21.22
C ASN A 223 -29.66 -19.31 -21.53
N GLU A 224 -29.57 -18.11 -22.09
CA GLU A 224 -28.29 -17.46 -22.41
C GLU A 224 -27.44 -17.18 -21.17
N ASN A 225 -28.05 -17.06 -19.99
CA ASN A 225 -27.35 -16.86 -18.71
C ASN A 225 -26.89 -18.18 -18.06
N SER A 226 -27.09 -19.32 -18.73
CA SER A 226 -26.65 -20.64 -18.23
C SER A 226 -25.13 -20.82 -18.29
N PHE A 227 -24.44 -20.04 -19.12
CA PHE A 227 -22.99 -20.13 -19.30
C PHE A 227 -22.33 -18.78 -19.60
N GLN A 228 -21.04 -18.72 -19.33
CA GLN A 228 -20.16 -17.61 -19.65
C GLN A 228 -18.92 -18.11 -20.38
N LEU A 229 -18.48 -17.34 -21.37
CA LEU A 229 -17.19 -17.52 -22.03
C LEU A 229 -16.15 -16.65 -21.33
N ILE A 230 -15.06 -17.27 -20.89
CA ILE A 230 -13.94 -16.60 -20.26
C ILE A 230 -12.73 -16.74 -21.19
N CYS A 231 -12.25 -15.61 -21.73
CA CYS A 231 -11.06 -15.59 -22.56
C CYS A 231 -9.79 -15.82 -21.72
N PRO A 232 -8.96 -16.83 -22.02
CA PRO A 232 -7.65 -16.97 -21.42
C PRO A 232 -6.73 -15.80 -21.81
N SER A 233 -5.77 -15.52 -20.94
CA SER A 233 -4.78 -14.48 -21.17
C SER A 233 -3.60 -14.98 -21.99
N TYR A 234 -3.23 -14.25 -23.03
CA TYR A 234 -1.93 -14.36 -23.67
C TYR A 234 -0.97 -13.31 -23.08
N TYR A 235 0.27 -13.70 -22.83
CA TYR A 235 1.30 -12.84 -22.26
C TYR A 235 2.35 -12.50 -23.32
N ILE A 236 2.31 -11.27 -23.82
CA ILE A 236 3.33 -10.75 -24.73
C ILE A 236 4.57 -10.43 -23.90
N LYS A 237 5.71 -11.00 -24.30
CA LYS A 237 7.00 -10.86 -23.61
C LYS A 237 7.92 -9.98 -24.45
N LEU A 238 8.32 -8.84 -23.87
CA LEU A 238 9.12 -7.81 -24.54
C LEU A 238 10.37 -7.47 -23.72
N HIS A 239 11.51 -7.30 -24.38
CA HIS A 239 12.67 -6.61 -23.81
C HIS A 239 12.46 -5.11 -23.97
N TYR A 240 11.90 -4.49 -22.94
CA TYR A 240 11.27 -3.19 -23.06
C TYR A 240 12.22 -2.06 -23.47
N ASN A 241 13.42 -1.97 -22.88
CA ASN A 241 14.34 -0.88 -23.22
C ASN A 241 15.00 -1.09 -24.59
N THR A 242 15.24 -2.33 -25.01
CA THR A 242 15.82 -2.61 -26.33
C THR A 242 14.81 -2.47 -27.46
N GLU A 243 13.59 -2.95 -27.26
CA GLU A 243 12.54 -2.99 -28.30
C GLU A 243 11.68 -1.73 -28.33
N CYS A 244 11.35 -1.14 -27.17
CA CYS A 244 10.42 0.00 -27.10
C CYS A 244 11.09 1.37 -27.01
N ARG A 245 12.37 1.49 -26.64
CA ARG A 245 13.03 2.81 -26.55
C ARG A 245 13.06 3.63 -27.86
N PRO A 246 13.16 3.06 -29.07
CA PRO A 246 13.07 3.85 -30.30
C PRO A 246 11.68 4.48 -30.47
N ASN A 247 10.64 3.86 -29.89
CA ASN A 247 9.25 4.24 -30.02
C ASN A 247 8.74 4.91 -28.74
N SER A 248 8.48 6.21 -28.80
CA SER A 248 7.95 6.93 -27.62
C SER A 248 6.58 6.43 -27.16
N ASN A 249 5.81 5.73 -28.00
CA ASN A 249 4.47 5.22 -27.67
C ASN A 249 4.47 3.69 -27.48
N ILE A 250 4.02 3.24 -26.30
CA ILE A 250 3.95 1.82 -25.92
C ILE A 250 3.09 1.01 -26.90
N LEU A 251 1.96 1.56 -27.34
CA LEU A 251 1.05 0.87 -28.25
C LEU A 251 1.72 0.54 -29.59
N THR A 252 2.51 1.50 -30.10
CA THR A 252 3.25 1.34 -31.36
C THR A 252 4.40 0.34 -31.19
N CYS A 253 5.08 0.32 -30.04
CA CYS A 253 6.08 -0.72 -29.76
C CYS A 253 5.47 -2.13 -29.80
N ILE A 254 4.30 -2.33 -29.18
CA ILE A 254 3.64 -3.64 -29.19
C ILE A 254 3.26 -4.05 -30.62
N ASP A 255 2.72 -3.11 -31.41
CA ASP A 255 2.39 -3.36 -32.81
C ASP A 255 3.63 -3.78 -33.63
N ASP A 256 4.74 -3.06 -33.49
CA ASP A 256 5.99 -3.35 -34.21
C ASP A 256 6.58 -4.71 -33.82
N HIS A 257 6.52 -5.07 -32.53
CA HIS A 257 6.94 -6.39 -32.08
C HIS A 257 6.08 -7.50 -32.68
N ILE A 258 4.75 -7.32 -32.74
CA ILE A 258 3.85 -8.29 -33.38
C ILE A 258 4.19 -8.42 -34.87
N LYS A 259 4.42 -7.31 -35.58
CA LYS A 259 4.83 -7.34 -36.99
C LYS A 259 6.13 -8.12 -37.18
N ALA A 260 7.15 -7.86 -36.36
CA ALA A 260 8.43 -8.55 -36.43
C ALA A 260 8.29 -10.06 -36.18
N GLN A 261 7.53 -10.47 -35.17
CA GLN A 261 7.25 -11.89 -34.90
C GLN A 261 6.51 -12.56 -36.06
N CYS A 262 5.59 -11.86 -36.72
CA CYS A 262 4.84 -12.39 -37.85
C CYS A 262 5.68 -12.53 -39.13
N LEU A 263 6.60 -11.59 -39.38
CA LEU A 263 7.37 -11.52 -40.63
C LEU A 263 8.65 -12.36 -40.57
N ASP A 264 9.34 -12.35 -39.42
CA ASP A 264 10.66 -12.96 -39.24
C ASP A 264 10.63 -14.24 -38.39
N GLY A 265 9.46 -14.62 -37.87
CA GLY A 265 9.30 -15.76 -36.97
C GLY A 265 9.44 -17.12 -37.67
N VAL A 266 10.25 -18.00 -37.09
CA VAL A 266 10.22 -19.43 -37.41
C VAL A 266 9.02 -20.05 -36.69
N LYS A 267 8.16 -20.77 -37.42
CA LYS A 267 7.03 -21.49 -36.82
C LYS A 267 7.54 -22.55 -35.86
N ASP A 268 7.17 -22.41 -34.59
CA ASP A 268 7.37 -23.41 -33.55
C ASP A 268 6.00 -23.96 -33.16
N ASP A 269 5.73 -25.21 -33.54
CA ASP A 269 4.45 -25.86 -33.26
C ASP A 269 4.27 -26.15 -31.77
N ASP A 270 5.36 -26.25 -31.00
CA ASP A 270 5.34 -26.52 -29.56
C ASP A 270 5.10 -25.25 -28.73
N ASN A 271 5.49 -24.07 -29.24
CA ASN A 271 5.25 -22.76 -28.62
C ASN A 271 4.71 -21.73 -29.64
N PRO A 272 3.40 -21.77 -29.93
CA PRO A 272 2.80 -20.87 -30.91
C PRO A 272 2.92 -19.40 -30.50
N SER A 273 3.26 -18.55 -31.47
CA SER A 273 3.35 -17.11 -31.27
C SER A 273 1.97 -16.45 -31.22
N ILE A 274 1.93 -15.18 -30.79
CA ILE A 274 0.71 -14.37 -30.87
C ILE A 274 0.22 -14.26 -32.32
N CYS A 275 1.14 -14.26 -33.28
CA CYS A 275 0.81 -14.21 -34.70
C CYS A 275 0.02 -15.45 -35.14
N ASP A 276 0.46 -16.64 -34.70
CA ASP A 276 -0.23 -17.89 -35.01
C ASP A 276 -1.65 -17.91 -34.45
N HIS A 277 -1.84 -17.38 -33.24
CA HIS A 277 -3.16 -17.25 -32.63
C HIS A 277 -4.05 -16.24 -33.37
N LEU A 278 -3.52 -15.09 -33.79
CA LEU A 278 -4.26 -14.08 -34.55
C LEU A 278 -4.62 -14.58 -35.95
N ILE A 279 -3.71 -15.24 -36.66
CA ILE A 279 -3.99 -15.83 -37.99
C ILE A 279 -5.09 -16.89 -37.87
N ASN A 280 -5.02 -17.78 -36.87
CA ASN A 280 -6.06 -18.78 -36.66
C ASN A 280 -7.43 -18.13 -36.36
N LEU A 281 -7.44 -17.08 -35.53
CA LEU A 281 -8.65 -16.32 -35.25
C LEU A 281 -9.21 -15.67 -36.52
N PHE A 282 -8.39 -14.98 -37.31
CA PHE A 282 -8.83 -14.28 -38.51
C PHE A 282 -9.26 -15.23 -39.62
N ASN A 283 -8.63 -16.40 -39.78
CA ASN A 283 -9.11 -17.45 -40.68
C ASN A 283 -10.50 -17.97 -40.31
N SER A 284 -10.89 -17.83 -39.04
CA SER A 284 -12.22 -18.23 -38.54
C SER A 284 -13.23 -17.08 -38.62
N LEU A 285 -12.74 -15.84 -38.70
CA LEU A 285 -13.53 -14.63 -38.89
C LEU A 285 -13.60 -14.31 -40.40
N LYS A 286 -14.45 -13.37 -40.80
CA LYS A 286 -14.70 -13.06 -42.22
C LYS A 286 -13.42 -12.60 -42.95
N ASP A 287 -13.43 -12.67 -44.29
CA ASP A 287 -12.28 -12.31 -45.15
C ASP A 287 -11.74 -10.88 -44.90
N LEU A 288 -12.59 -9.94 -44.47
CA LEU A 288 -12.22 -8.53 -44.26
C LEU A 288 -11.22 -8.33 -43.10
N GLN A 289 -11.27 -9.17 -42.06
CA GLN A 289 -10.29 -9.11 -40.97
C GLN A 289 -8.91 -9.59 -41.42
N ILE A 290 -8.86 -10.60 -42.29
CA ILE A 290 -7.62 -11.12 -42.88
C ILE A 290 -6.97 -10.06 -43.77
N GLU A 291 -7.75 -9.39 -44.63
CA GLU A 291 -7.25 -8.28 -45.44
C GLU A 291 -6.69 -7.14 -44.59
N SER A 292 -7.41 -6.76 -43.53
CA SER A 292 -6.97 -5.71 -42.59
C SER A 292 -5.69 -6.12 -41.85
N PHE A 293 -5.55 -7.39 -41.48
CA PHE A 293 -4.34 -7.91 -40.85
C PHE A 293 -3.15 -7.94 -41.81
N HIS A 294 -3.33 -8.36 -43.06
CA HIS A 294 -2.30 -8.25 -44.09
C HIS A 294 -1.88 -6.80 -44.34
N LYS A 295 -2.84 -5.87 -44.35
CA LYS A 295 -2.56 -4.44 -44.46
C LYS A 295 -1.77 -3.93 -43.24
N PHE A 296 -2.10 -4.37 -42.03
CA PHE A 296 -1.33 -4.06 -40.82
C PHE A 296 0.12 -4.55 -40.88
N LEU A 297 0.36 -5.76 -41.40
CA LEU A 297 1.72 -6.31 -41.51
C LEU A 297 2.58 -5.59 -42.55
N THR A 298 1.95 -5.07 -43.61
CA THR A 298 2.67 -4.50 -44.77
C THR A 298 2.70 -2.97 -44.81
N THR A 299 1.81 -2.31 -44.07
CA THR A 299 1.68 -0.84 -44.05
C THR A 299 1.65 -0.32 -42.62
N ASP A 300 2.07 0.94 -42.42
CA ASP A 300 1.99 1.62 -41.11
C ASP A 300 0.67 2.40 -40.92
N GLU A 301 -0.29 2.21 -41.82
CA GLU A 301 -1.58 2.93 -41.79
C GLU A 301 -2.54 2.40 -40.72
N LEU A 302 -2.42 1.14 -40.33
CA LEU A 302 -3.28 0.49 -39.35
C LEU A 302 -2.53 0.27 -38.03
N LYS A 303 -3.25 0.48 -36.92
CA LYS A 303 -2.79 0.16 -35.57
C LYS A 303 -3.69 -0.89 -34.96
N LEU A 304 -3.11 -1.96 -34.43
CA LEU A 304 -3.83 -3.10 -33.87
C LEU A 304 -4.07 -2.91 -32.37
N THR A 305 -3.05 -2.46 -31.63
CA THR A 305 -3.11 -2.36 -30.18
C THR A 305 -3.87 -1.12 -29.73
N LYS A 306 -4.90 -1.31 -28.91
CA LYS A 306 -5.76 -0.23 -28.38
C LYS A 306 -5.81 -0.26 -26.86
N PRO A 307 -5.84 0.92 -26.21
CA PRO A 307 -6.03 1.03 -24.78
C PRO A 307 -7.51 0.83 -24.42
N ARG A 308 -7.78 0.10 -23.33
CA ARG A 308 -9.12 0.06 -22.73
C ARG A 308 -9.19 1.09 -21.60
N GLY A 309 -10.04 2.11 -21.75
CA GLY A 309 -10.22 3.17 -20.76
C GLY A 309 -8.98 4.06 -20.55
N ARG A 310 -8.97 4.84 -19.46
CA ARG A 310 -7.85 5.69 -19.08
C ARG A 310 -6.76 4.87 -18.39
N TRP A 311 -5.53 4.96 -18.90
CA TRP A 311 -4.39 4.40 -18.19
C TRP A 311 -4.00 5.24 -16.98
N VAL A 312 -3.74 4.57 -15.87
CA VAL A 312 -3.35 5.14 -14.58
C VAL A 312 -1.86 4.90 -14.35
N HIS A 313 -1.19 5.88 -13.74
CA HIS A 313 0.21 5.75 -13.32
C HIS A 313 0.31 5.13 -11.91
N PRO A 314 1.32 4.28 -11.63
CA PRO A 314 2.38 3.84 -12.54
C PRO A 314 1.88 2.84 -13.59
N LEU A 315 2.46 2.91 -14.81
CA LEU A 315 2.08 2.08 -15.95
C LEU A 315 2.47 0.61 -15.77
N PHE A 316 3.60 0.37 -15.11
CA PHE A 316 4.10 -0.97 -14.80
C PHE A 316 4.07 -1.24 -13.31
N HIS A 317 3.77 -2.48 -12.96
CA HIS A 317 4.04 -3.05 -11.66
C HIS A 317 5.39 -3.77 -11.70
N ILE A 318 6.35 -3.30 -10.91
CA ILE A 318 7.67 -3.92 -10.73
C ILE A 318 7.62 -4.69 -9.41
N TYR A 319 8.03 -5.96 -9.42
CA TYR A 319 8.01 -6.82 -8.24
C TYR A 319 9.21 -6.52 -7.34
N ASP A 320 8.99 -6.35 -6.04
CA ASP A 320 10.08 -6.21 -5.08
C ASP A 320 10.58 -7.57 -4.58
N LYS A 321 11.73 -7.59 -3.90
CA LYS A 321 12.27 -8.80 -3.24
C LYS A 321 11.25 -9.52 -2.35
N LYS A 322 10.36 -8.77 -1.68
CA LYS A 322 9.32 -9.35 -0.80
C LYS A 322 8.24 -10.08 -1.58
N ASP A 323 7.96 -9.65 -2.81
CA ASP A 323 6.94 -10.26 -3.66
C ASP A 323 7.45 -11.61 -4.18
N HIS A 324 8.72 -11.69 -4.57
CA HIS A 324 9.37 -12.96 -4.94
C HIS A 324 9.43 -13.98 -3.80
N LEU A 325 9.44 -13.53 -2.54
CA LEU A 325 9.41 -14.37 -1.34
C LEU A 325 8.00 -14.76 -0.91
N ASN A 326 6.95 -14.20 -1.50
CA ASN A 326 5.57 -14.46 -1.12
C ASN A 326 5.04 -15.71 -1.86
N PRO A 327 4.76 -16.83 -1.16
CA PRO A 327 4.29 -18.06 -1.82
C PRO A 327 2.88 -17.91 -2.42
N LYS A 328 2.13 -16.86 -2.04
CA LYS A 328 0.80 -16.57 -2.57
C LYS A 328 0.83 -15.83 -3.91
N MET A 329 1.99 -15.31 -4.33
CA MET A 329 2.17 -14.62 -5.61
C MET A 329 2.81 -15.56 -6.62
N GLN A 330 2.09 -15.87 -7.70
CA GLN A 330 2.64 -16.54 -8.86
C GLN A 330 3.22 -15.49 -9.80
N ILE A 331 4.53 -15.27 -9.69
CA ILE A 331 5.32 -14.46 -10.62
C ILE A 331 6.00 -15.43 -11.57
N LEU A 332 5.90 -15.18 -12.88
CA LEU A 332 6.56 -16.02 -13.87
C LEU A 332 8.09 -15.94 -13.68
N PRO A 333 8.84 -17.04 -13.86
CA PRO A 333 10.28 -17.06 -13.57
C PRO A 333 11.10 -16.00 -14.32
N ASP A 334 10.68 -15.70 -15.54
CA ASP A 334 11.30 -14.80 -16.53
C ASP A 334 10.70 -13.38 -16.53
N GLU A 335 9.73 -13.10 -15.65
CA GLU A 335 9.06 -11.81 -15.53
C GLU A 335 9.87 -10.84 -14.66
N PHE A 336 10.16 -9.66 -15.21
CA PHE A 336 10.73 -8.54 -14.45
C PHE A 336 9.66 -7.55 -13.99
N LYS A 337 8.81 -7.11 -14.94
CA LYS A 337 7.72 -6.16 -14.69
C LYS A 337 6.47 -6.55 -15.49
N ARG A 338 5.31 -6.21 -14.96
CA ARG A 338 4.01 -6.44 -15.61
C ARG A 338 3.34 -5.12 -15.92
N PHE A 339 2.68 -5.02 -17.07
CA PHE A 339 1.76 -3.92 -17.31
C PHE A 339 0.67 -3.92 -16.22
N ASN A 340 0.44 -2.78 -15.59
CA ASN A 340 -0.45 -2.68 -14.44
C ASN A 340 -1.84 -3.22 -14.82
N PRO A 341 -2.42 -4.22 -14.12
CA PRO A 341 -3.71 -4.80 -14.50
C PRO A 341 -4.88 -3.82 -14.57
N GLN A 342 -4.77 -2.64 -13.93
CA GLN A 342 -5.74 -1.55 -14.06
C GLN A 342 -5.73 -0.93 -15.46
N ASN A 343 -4.60 -1.01 -16.13
CA ASN A 343 -4.41 -0.61 -17.52
C ASN A 343 -4.56 -1.87 -18.36
N SER A 344 -5.56 -1.93 -19.23
CA SER A 344 -5.72 -3.06 -20.14
C SER A 344 -5.53 -2.63 -21.59
N ILE A 345 -5.05 -3.57 -22.37
CA ILE A 345 -4.95 -3.49 -23.83
C ILE A 345 -5.86 -4.54 -24.44
N TYR A 346 -6.36 -4.23 -25.62
CA TYR A 346 -7.07 -5.17 -26.48
C TYR A 346 -6.70 -4.86 -27.92
N PHE A 347 -6.98 -5.81 -28.81
CA PHE A 347 -6.69 -5.65 -30.23
C PHE A 347 -7.95 -5.24 -31.00
N SER A 348 -7.83 -4.27 -31.90
CA SER A 348 -8.92 -3.85 -32.78
C SER A 348 -8.38 -3.04 -33.95
N PHE A 349 -8.94 -3.23 -35.15
CA PHE A 349 -8.67 -2.36 -36.29
C PHE A 349 -9.60 -1.15 -36.38
N SER A 350 -10.77 -1.21 -35.75
CA SER A 350 -11.83 -0.20 -35.90
C SER A 350 -11.85 0.84 -34.79
N ALA A 351 -11.34 0.51 -33.60
CA ALA A 351 -11.39 1.41 -32.46
C ALA A 351 -10.37 2.57 -32.58
N GLU A 352 -10.80 3.76 -32.19
CA GLU A 352 -9.97 4.96 -32.13
C GLU A 352 -9.10 4.97 -30.86
N ILE A 353 -7.94 5.63 -30.94
CA ILE A 353 -7.07 5.86 -29.78
C ILE A 353 -7.37 7.27 -29.25
N PRO A 354 -7.88 7.43 -28.02
CA PRO A 354 -8.21 8.75 -27.47
C PRO A 354 -6.99 9.69 -27.42
N GLU A 355 -7.06 10.84 -28.08
CA GLU A 355 -5.96 11.82 -28.13
C GLU A 355 -5.69 12.53 -26.80
N LYS A 356 -6.66 12.51 -25.87
CA LYS A 356 -6.59 13.20 -24.57
C LYS A 356 -5.50 12.63 -23.63
N TYR A 357 -5.03 11.40 -23.85
CA TYR A 357 -4.11 10.71 -22.93
C TYR A 357 -2.71 10.52 -23.51
N SER A 358 -1.70 10.50 -22.63
CA SER A 358 -0.31 10.20 -23.00
C SER A 358 -0.03 8.70 -22.83
N TYR A 359 0.30 8.02 -23.93
CA TYR A 359 0.73 6.61 -23.96
C TYR A 359 2.25 6.45 -23.97
N VAL A 360 2.95 7.52 -23.57
CA VAL A 360 4.41 7.57 -23.48
C VAL A 360 4.87 7.12 -22.11
N ASP A 361 5.82 6.19 -22.08
CA ASP A 361 6.52 5.87 -20.85
C ASP A 361 7.57 6.93 -20.55
N ASN A 362 7.38 7.62 -19.44
CA ASN A 362 8.24 8.70 -19.00
C ASN A 362 9.13 8.28 -17.82
N THR A 363 9.30 6.97 -17.55
CA THR A 363 10.23 6.54 -16.51
C THR A 363 11.64 7.05 -16.82
N PRO A 364 12.23 7.87 -15.94
CA PRO A 364 13.54 8.46 -16.21
C PRO A 364 14.62 7.38 -16.22
N THR A 365 15.36 7.29 -17.34
CA THR A 365 16.49 6.37 -17.53
C THR A 365 17.79 6.86 -16.89
N ASN A 366 17.88 8.15 -16.54
CA ASN A 366 19.09 8.75 -15.99
C ASN A 366 19.20 8.56 -14.46
N PHE A 367 20.05 7.61 -14.08
CA PHE A 367 20.36 7.25 -12.71
C PHE A 367 21.64 7.92 -12.21
N GLN A 368 21.66 8.25 -10.92
CA GLN A 368 22.89 8.60 -10.23
C GLN A 368 23.01 7.73 -8.99
N LEU A 369 24.08 6.93 -8.88
CA LEU A 369 24.42 6.12 -7.69
C LEU A 369 24.35 6.92 -6.36
N SER A 370 24.53 8.24 -6.40
CA SER A 370 24.43 9.14 -5.23
C SER A 370 23.00 9.32 -4.69
N LYS A 371 21.96 9.02 -5.47
CA LYS A 371 20.58 9.00 -4.97
C LYS A 371 20.34 7.85 -3.98
N TYR A 372 21.15 6.79 -4.04
CA TYR A 372 21.02 5.60 -3.18
C TYR A 372 21.90 5.62 -1.93
N SER A 373 23.00 6.37 -1.94
CA SER A 373 23.67 6.72 -0.69
C SER A 373 22.80 7.61 0.22
N SER A 374 21.82 8.29 -0.38
CA SER A 374 21.01 9.37 0.22
C SER A 374 19.54 9.03 0.43
N SER A 375 19.09 7.82 0.06
CA SER A 375 17.70 7.40 0.24
C SER A 375 17.35 7.44 1.73
N VAL A 376 16.23 8.09 2.05
CA VAL A 376 15.76 8.42 3.41
C VAL A 376 15.80 7.21 4.34
N PHE A 377 15.63 6.02 3.81
CA PHE A 377 15.58 4.79 4.59
C PHE A 377 16.93 4.46 5.26
N ASP A 378 18.03 4.88 4.67
CA ASP A 378 19.36 4.45 5.08
C ASP A 378 19.92 5.21 6.27
N THR A 379 19.66 6.52 6.42
CA THR A 379 20.15 7.26 7.59
C THR A 379 19.42 6.82 8.86
N PHE A 380 18.11 6.64 8.81
CA PHE A 380 17.31 6.18 9.95
C PHE A 380 17.68 4.77 10.40
N GLN A 381 17.80 3.82 9.46
CA GLN A 381 18.19 2.43 9.77
C GLN A 381 19.66 2.33 10.19
N ASN A 382 20.56 3.15 9.65
CA ASN A 382 21.95 3.21 10.10
C ASN A 382 22.05 3.76 11.54
N ILE A 383 21.30 4.82 11.87
CA ILE A 383 21.24 5.33 13.25
C ILE A 383 20.65 4.26 14.18
N PHE A 384 19.55 3.60 13.79
CA PHE A 384 18.92 2.55 14.60
C PHE A 384 19.82 1.31 14.77
N SER A 385 20.56 0.91 13.73
CA SER A 385 21.45 -0.26 13.78
C SER A 385 22.73 0.02 14.58
N VAL A 386 23.29 1.23 14.48
CA VAL A 386 24.38 1.70 15.37
C VAL A 386 23.88 1.78 16.81
N PHE A 387 22.66 2.24 17.02
CA PHE A 387 22.02 2.30 18.33
C PHE A 387 21.81 0.91 18.94
N LYS A 388 21.24 -0.04 18.19
CA LYS A 388 21.08 -1.46 18.60
C LYS A 388 22.40 -2.11 18.98
N LYS A 389 23.51 -1.79 18.30
CA LYS A 389 24.84 -2.33 18.64
C LYS A 389 25.41 -1.77 19.94
N LYS A 390 24.99 -0.57 20.36
CA LYS A 390 25.54 0.14 21.52
C LYS A 390 24.65 0.09 22.77
N VAL A 391 23.35 -0.21 22.62
CA VAL A 391 22.37 0.03 23.67
C VAL A 391 21.60 -1.24 24.04
N LEU A 392 21.63 -1.58 25.34
CA LEU A 392 20.82 -2.66 25.91
C LEU A 392 19.32 -2.36 25.74
N PRO A 393 18.50 -3.39 25.41
CA PRO A 393 17.05 -3.23 25.30
C PRO A 393 16.43 -2.70 26.59
N ILE A 394 15.39 -1.88 26.48
CA ILE A 394 14.66 -1.35 27.63
C ILE A 394 13.75 -2.47 28.15
N SER A 395 13.87 -2.81 29.44
CA SER A 395 12.99 -3.81 30.06
C SER A 395 11.57 -3.27 30.23
N PRO A 396 10.54 -4.10 30.03
CA PRO A 396 9.16 -3.69 30.28
C PRO A 396 8.97 -3.31 31.76
N VAL A 397 8.06 -2.38 32.05
CA VAL A 397 7.65 -2.08 33.42
C VAL A 397 6.85 -3.24 33.99
N SER A 398 7.26 -3.74 35.16
CA SER A 398 6.47 -4.69 35.92
C SER A 398 5.38 -3.98 36.71
N VAL A 399 4.26 -4.66 36.97
CA VAL A 399 3.16 -4.13 37.79
C VAL A 399 3.66 -3.72 39.19
N LYS A 400 4.62 -4.46 39.75
CA LYS A 400 5.26 -4.16 41.04
C LYS A 400 6.09 -2.87 41.01
N GLU A 401 6.77 -2.59 39.91
CA GLU A 401 7.48 -1.31 39.70
C GLU A 401 6.47 -0.17 39.52
N LEU A 402 5.40 -0.43 38.77
CA LEU A 402 4.34 0.54 38.49
C LEU A 402 3.62 1.00 39.77
N SER A 403 3.29 0.06 40.67
CA SER A 403 2.62 0.36 41.95
C SER A 403 3.47 1.21 42.90
N GLN A 404 4.80 1.21 42.72
CA GLN A 404 5.70 2.07 43.50
C GLN A 404 5.89 3.45 42.87
N LYS A 405 5.74 3.56 41.54
CA LYS A 405 5.91 4.81 40.77
C LYS A 405 4.64 5.65 40.67
N ILE A 406 3.48 5.00 40.61
CA ILE A 406 2.18 5.66 40.58
C ILE A 406 1.74 5.92 42.02
N LYS A 407 1.72 7.21 42.39
CA LYS A 407 1.27 7.66 43.72
C LYS A 407 -0.19 8.13 43.73
N ASN A 408 -0.71 8.52 42.56
CA ASN A 408 -2.11 8.92 42.40
C ASN A 408 -2.81 7.94 41.44
N PHE A 409 -3.80 7.21 41.96
CA PHE A 409 -4.63 6.27 41.22
C PHE A 409 -6.00 6.85 40.84
N GLU A 410 -6.24 8.14 41.13
CA GLU A 410 -7.45 8.82 40.72
C GLU A 410 -7.54 8.92 39.19
N PHE A 411 -8.77 8.75 38.69
CA PHE A 411 -9.07 9.03 37.31
C PHE A 411 -8.95 10.53 37.05
N LYS A 412 -8.31 10.89 35.94
CA LYS A 412 -8.18 12.28 35.50
C LYS A 412 -9.56 12.83 35.14
N THR A 413 -10.01 13.85 35.86
CA THR A 413 -11.27 14.57 35.61
C THR A 413 -11.01 15.93 34.95
N ASP A 414 -12.03 16.46 34.28
CA ASP A 414 -12.04 17.80 33.71
C ASP A 414 -12.09 18.87 34.81
N LYS A 415 -11.35 19.97 34.65
CA LYS A 415 -11.24 21.01 35.67
C LYS A 415 -12.25 22.15 35.50
N GLY A 416 -13.19 22.02 34.55
CA GLY A 416 -14.24 22.99 34.28
C GLY A 416 -14.29 23.46 32.81
N PRO A 417 -15.12 24.46 32.50
CA PRO A 417 -15.33 24.95 31.13
C PRO A 417 -14.10 25.67 30.54
N ILE A 418 -13.97 25.64 29.21
CA ILE A 418 -12.86 26.26 28.48
C ILE A 418 -13.00 27.79 28.46
N GLN A 419 -11.87 28.48 28.64
CA GLN A 419 -11.78 29.94 28.53
C GLN A 419 -11.61 30.38 27.07
N CYS A 420 -12.68 30.89 26.46
CA CYS A 420 -12.68 31.25 25.04
C CYS A 420 -11.92 32.55 24.70
N ALA A 421 -11.53 33.36 25.68
CA ALA A 421 -10.85 34.64 25.43
C ALA A 421 -9.51 34.51 24.67
N ASN A 422 -8.83 33.36 24.82
CA ASN A 422 -7.50 33.12 24.25
C ASN A 422 -7.51 32.18 23.03
N VAL A 423 -8.69 31.67 22.64
CA VAL A 423 -8.81 30.74 21.51
C VAL A 423 -9.07 31.58 20.26
N LYS A 424 -8.14 31.66 19.31
CA LYS A 424 -8.39 32.37 18.03
C LYS A 424 -9.23 31.47 17.11
N LYS A 425 -10.29 32.03 16.50
CA LYS A 425 -11.13 31.31 15.53
C LYS A 425 -10.30 30.95 14.30
N SER A 426 -10.24 29.68 13.94
CA SER A 426 -9.67 29.23 12.67
C SER A 426 -10.48 28.13 12.00
N LEU A 427 -11.20 27.28 12.74
CA LEU A 427 -11.95 26.17 12.16
C LEU A 427 -13.19 26.65 11.38
N ASP A 428 -13.24 26.32 10.09
CA ASP A 428 -14.43 26.47 9.24
C ASP A 428 -14.98 25.09 8.87
N LEU A 429 -16.18 24.79 9.35
CA LEU A 429 -16.88 23.53 9.11
C LEU A 429 -17.68 23.54 7.81
N ASN A 430 -17.66 24.60 7.00
CA ASN A 430 -18.44 24.66 5.75
C ASN A 430 -17.72 24.05 4.54
N ILE A 431 -16.40 23.87 4.60
CA ILE A 431 -15.60 23.33 3.50
C ILE A 431 -15.87 21.83 3.35
N GLU A 432 -16.12 21.35 2.13
CA GLU A 432 -16.29 19.93 1.86
C GLU A 432 -14.99 19.14 2.12
N VAL A 433 -15.12 17.89 2.57
CA VAL A 433 -13.96 17.04 2.91
C VAL A 433 -13.04 16.80 1.70
N ASP A 434 -13.61 16.64 0.50
CA ASP A 434 -12.82 16.44 -0.72
C ASP A 434 -11.94 17.65 -1.05
N ILE A 435 -12.49 18.86 -0.95
CA ILE A 435 -11.75 20.12 -1.13
C ILE A 435 -10.64 20.23 -0.08
N PHE A 436 -10.97 19.96 1.19
CA PHE A 436 -10.03 20.05 2.31
C PHE A 436 -8.86 19.07 2.16
N LYS A 437 -9.13 17.86 1.66
CA LYS A 437 -8.15 16.82 1.35
C LYS A 437 -7.22 17.23 0.20
N VAL A 438 -7.75 17.75 -0.90
CA VAL A 438 -6.95 18.19 -2.06
C VAL A 438 -6.09 19.41 -1.69
N ALA A 439 -6.66 20.38 -0.95
CA ALA A 439 -5.92 21.53 -0.43
C ALA A 439 -4.81 21.09 0.55
N GLY A 440 -5.07 20.07 1.36
CA GLY A 440 -4.07 19.42 2.21
C GLY A 440 -2.83 18.96 1.45
N VAL A 441 -3.05 18.22 0.35
CA VAL A 441 -1.96 17.74 -0.51
C VAL A 441 -1.22 18.90 -1.18
N GLU A 442 -1.94 19.92 -1.69
CA GLU A 442 -1.32 21.10 -2.30
C GLU A 442 -0.45 21.86 -1.29
N ASN A 443 -0.90 22.02 -0.04
CA ASN A 443 -0.12 22.64 1.01
C ASN A 443 1.14 21.83 1.36
N LEU A 444 1.04 20.51 1.43
CA LEU A 444 2.19 19.64 1.66
C LEU A 444 3.18 19.70 0.49
N CYS A 445 2.72 19.79 -0.77
CA CYS A 445 3.58 20.07 -1.92
C CYS A 445 4.34 21.39 -1.75
N ASN A 446 3.66 22.49 -1.42
CA ASN A 446 4.30 23.79 -1.20
C ASN A 446 5.35 23.75 -0.06
N LEU A 447 5.08 22.95 0.97
CA LEU A 447 6.00 22.73 2.08
C LEU A 447 7.23 21.94 1.63
N ILE A 448 7.04 20.85 0.86
CA ILE A 448 8.13 20.08 0.25
C ILE A 448 8.97 20.99 -0.66
N ASP A 449 8.36 21.82 -1.48
CA ASP A 449 9.05 22.74 -2.39
C ASP A 449 9.94 23.71 -1.61
N LYS A 450 9.40 24.29 -0.53
CA LYS A 450 10.17 25.16 0.37
C LYS A 450 11.39 24.45 0.95
N TYR A 451 11.22 23.22 1.46
CA TYR A 451 12.31 22.43 2.06
C TYR A 451 13.32 21.88 1.04
N ALA A 452 12.89 21.64 -0.20
CA ALA A 452 13.76 21.23 -1.29
C ALA A 452 14.61 22.39 -1.79
N LEU A 453 14.02 23.58 -1.95
CA LEU A 453 14.68 24.78 -2.47
C LEU A 453 15.67 25.42 -1.49
N THR A 454 15.41 25.41 -0.17
CA THR A 454 16.33 25.96 0.83
C THR A 454 17.69 25.26 0.86
N LYS A 455 17.76 23.98 0.47
CA LYS A 455 19.04 23.28 0.36
C LYS A 455 19.87 23.70 -0.85
N ASP A 456 19.25 24.10 -1.96
CA ASP A 456 19.98 24.52 -3.18
C ASP A 456 20.65 25.89 -3.02
N SER A 457 20.06 26.83 -2.25
CA SER A 457 20.69 28.13 -1.96
C SER A 457 21.89 28.01 -1.00
N ASP A 458 21.82 27.09 -0.03
CA ASP A 458 22.90 26.80 0.93
C ASP A 458 24.07 26.03 0.29
N PHE A 459 23.84 25.46 -0.90
CA PHE A 459 24.77 24.64 -1.66
C PHE A 459 25.95 25.43 -2.24
N VAL A 460 25.77 26.74 -2.46
CA VAL A 460 26.79 27.62 -3.02
C VAL A 460 27.91 27.91 -2.01
N ASN A 461 27.61 27.89 -0.70
CA ASN A 461 28.48 28.49 0.33
C ASN A 461 29.21 27.52 1.28
N LYS A 462 29.03 26.19 1.18
CA LYS A 462 29.67 25.21 2.10
C LYS A 462 30.82 24.41 1.45
N PRO A 463 31.76 23.80 2.19
CA PRO A 463 32.85 22.97 1.62
C PRO A 463 32.35 21.59 1.14
N LYS A 464 32.91 21.04 0.04
CA LYS A 464 32.45 19.79 -0.64
C LYS A 464 32.24 18.58 0.29
N GLU A 465 33.08 18.39 1.29
CA GLU A 465 33.00 17.23 2.22
C GLU A 465 31.82 17.34 3.20
N ARG A 466 31.47 18.54 3.66
CA ARG A 466 30.24 18.79 4.45
C ARG A 466 28.98 18.82 3.58
N LYS A 467 29.12 19.03 2.26
CA LYS A 467 27.99 18.93 1.31
C LYS A 467 27.46 17.50 1.23
N MET A 468 28.33 16.49 1.10
CA MET A 468 27.91 15.09 0.97
C MET A 468 27.28 14.51 2.24
N GLN A 469 27.67 14.95 3.45
CA GLN A 469 27.09 14.43 4.71
C GLN A 469 25.75 15.08 5.10
N ASN A 470 25.49 16.34 4.70
CA ASN A 470 24.25 17.07 5.04
C ASN A 470 23.16 17.02 3.95
N LEU A 471 23.51 16.56 2.75
CA LEU A 471 22.56 16.27 1.67
C LEU A 471 21.49 15.23 2.10
N ASP A 472 21.85 14.35 3.02
CA ASP A 472 21.14 13.08 3.20
C ASP A 472 20.12 13.06 4.34
N GLN A 473 19.98 14.13 5.12
CA GLN A 473 19.00 14.19 6.22
C GLN A 473 17.79 15.05 5.84
N ILE A 474 16.59 14.51 6.07
CA ILE A 474 15.34 15.28 6.05
C ILE A 474 15.44 16.35 7.15
N GLU A 475 14.97 17.56 6.85
CA GLU A 475 14.98 18.65 7.83
C GLU A 475 14.10 18.31 9.03
N LYS A 476 14.63 18.53 10.24
CA LYS A 476 13.87 18.33 11.49
C LYS A 476 12.66 19.26 11.50
N GLY A 477 11.50 18.72 11.83
CA GLY A 477 10.19 19.38 11.80
C GLY A 477 9.30 18.87 10.66
N PHE A 478 9.88 18.42 9.54
CA PHE A 478 9.10 18.06 8.35
C PHE A 478 8.11 16.92 8.61
N HIS A 479 8.51 15.86 9.32
CA HIS A 479 7.59 14.76 9.63
C HIS A 479 6.45 15.21 10.55
N ILE A 480 6.72 16.17 11.45
CA ILE A 480 5.70 16.72 12.34
C ILE A 480 4.68 17.49 11.52
N ASP A 481 5.11 18.37 10.59
CA ASP A 481 4.20 19.11 9.71
C ASP A 481 3.33 18.15 8.87
N CYS A 482 3.95 17.18 8.22
CA CYS A 482 3.26 16.20 7.38
C CYS A 482 2.22 15.39 8.16
N VAL A 483 2.60 14.85 9.32
CA VAL A 483 1.71 14.03 10.16
C VAL A 483 0.62 14.88 10.78
N LEU A 484 0.93 16.08 11.28
CA LEU A 484 -0.05 16.96 11.93
C LEU A 484 -1.12 17.45 10.96
N ILE A 485 -0.74 17.95 9.78
CA ILE A 485 -1.69 18.40 8.75
C ILE A 485 -2.58 17.24 8.31
N SER A 486 -1.99 16.06 8.07
CA SER A 486 -2.78 14.90 7.65
C SER A 486 -3.69 14.37 8.76
N THR A 487 -3.27 14.46 10.02
CA THR A 487 -4.12 14.11 11.20
C THR A 487 -5.29 15.08 11.32
N HIS A 488 -5.06 16.37 11.03
CA HIS A 488 -6.11 17.38 11.00
C HIS A 488 -7.16 17.10 9.92
N ILE A 489 -6.75 16.69 8.71
CA ILE A 489 -7.68 16.33 7.63
C ILE A 489 -8.52 15.09 7.99
N GLU A 490 -7.90 14.06 8.59
CA GLU A 490 -8.65 12.89 9.08
C GLU A 490 -9.64 13.26 10.19
N ALA A 491 -9.21 14.09 11.14
CA ALA A 491 -10.08 14.56 12.22
C ALA A 491 -11.22 15.44 11.69
N TYR A 492 -10.95 16.28 10.68
CA TYR A 492 -11.96 17.11 10.02
C TYR A 492 -13.05 16.26 9.38
N ASN A 493 -12.65 15.21 8.66
CA ASN A 493 -13.55 14.23 8.06
C ASN A 493 -14.43 13.56 9.13
N LEU A 494 -13.82 13.07 10.23
CA LEU A 494 -14.56 12.47 11.35
C LEU A 494 -15.58 13.45 11.96
N ILE A 495 -15.17 14.71 12.18
CA ILE A 495 -16.04 15.74 12.76
C ILE A 495 -17.23 16.06 11.86
N ARG A 496 -17.02 16.20 10.55
CA ARG A 496 -18.12 16.44 9.61
C ARG A 496 -19.06 15.24 9.48
N GLN A 497 -18.53 14.01 9.53
CA GLN A 497 -19.35 12.80 9.58
C GLN A 497 -20.20 12.72 10.85
N PHE A 498 -19.66 13.04 12.03
CA PHE A 498 -20.44 13.09 13.28
C PHE A 498 -21.60 14.08 13.24
N LEU A 499 -21.43 15.16 12.50
CA LEU A 499 -22.42 16.23 12.36
C LEU A 499 -23.39 15.99 11.20
N ASN A 500 -23.29 14.84 10.51
CA ASN A 500 -24.07 14.52 9.31
C ASN A 500 -23.98 15.62 8.23
N LEU A 501 -22.81 16.25 8.10
CA LEU A 501 -22.55 17.28 7.08
C LEU A 501 -22.08 16.69 5.75
N GLU A 502 -21.81 15.38 5.72
CA GLU A 502 -21.42 14.63 4.53
C GLU A 502 -22.60 13.83 3.99
N ASN A 503 -22.73 13.77 2.65
CA ASN A 503 -23.68 12.87 2.02
C ASN A 503 -23.21 11.43 2.24
N VAL A 504 -24.13 10.55 2.65
CA VAL A 504 -23.87 9.12 2.88
C VAL A 504 -23.29 8.45 1.63
N LEU A 505 -23.70 8.92 0.44
CA LEU A 505 -23.19 8.44 -0.84
C LEU A 505 -21.79 8.96 -1.19
N SER A 506 -21.23 9.94 -0.47
CA SER A 506 -19.89 10.49 -0.74
C SER A 506 -18.94 10.34 0.45
N LEU A 507 -19.23 9.41 1.37
CA LEU A 507 -18.38 9.18 2.54
C LEU A 507 -16.98 8.72 2.15
N VAL A 508 -15.98 9.40 2.67
CA VAL A 508 -14.57 9.06 2.49
C VAL A 508 -14.03 8.42 3.76
N ARG A 509 -13.45 7.23 3.62
CA ARG A 509 -12.62 6.62 4.68
C ARG A 509 -11.15 6.86 4.37
N TYR A 510 -10.38 7.15 5.42
CA TYR A 510 -8.92 7.30 5.37
C TYR A 510 -8.44 8.34 4.34
N THR A 511 -8.69 9.62 4.61
CA THR A 511 -8.19 10.71 3.75
C THR A 511 -6.68 10.66 3.56
N SER A 512 -5.93 10.11 4.52
CA SER A 512 -4.48 9.88 4.46
C SER A 512 -4.06 8.93 3.32
N LEU A 513 -4.94 8.05 2.85
CA LEU A 513 -4.66 7.18 1.70
C LEU A 513 -4.53 7.98 0.40
N TYR A 514 -5.31 9.06 0.25
CA TYR A 514 -5.19 9.95 -0.89
C TYR A 514 -3.81 10.61 -0.90
N THR A 515 -3.38 11.17 0.23
CA THR A 515 -2.03 11.75 0.39
C THR A 515 -0.92 10.74 0.11
N HIS A 516 -1.05 9.50 0.62
CA HIS A 516 -0.09 8.42 0.35
C HIS A 516 0.01 8.08 -1.14
N LYS A 517 -1.14 7.84 -1.81
CA LYS A 517 -1.19 7.50 -3.24
C LYS A 517 -0.66 8.64 -4.10
N PHE A 518 -1.07 9.87 -3.78
CA PHE A 518 -0.63 11.05 -4.48
C PHE A 518 0.90 11.15 -4.46
N PHE A 519 1.53 11.13 -3.28
CA PHE A 519 2.99 11.22 -3.19
C PHE A 519 3.74 10.04 -3.80
N LYS A 520 3.12 8.85 -3.87
CA LYS A 520 3.68 7.72 -4.62
C LYS A 520 3.69 7.96 -6.14
N SER A 521 2.65 8.61 -6.66
CA SER A 521 2.48 8.90 -8.09
C SER A 521 3.12 10.21 -8.56
N VAL A 522 3.36 11.16 -7.65
CA VAL A 522 3.79 12.53 -7.99
C VAL A 522 5.13 12.59 -8.72
N THR A 523 5.95 11.57 -8.53
CA THR A 523 7.24 11.37 -9.21
C THR A 523 7.08 11.17 -10.73
N THR A 524 5.87 10.84 -11.20
CA THR A 524 5.56 10.51 -12.60
C THR A 524 4.64 11.53 -13.30
N LEU A 525 4.06 12.49 -12.57
CA LEU A 525 3.10 13.46 -13.11
C LEU A 525 3.80 14.68 -13.73
N LYS A 526 3.79 14.79 -15.07
CA LYS A 526 4.29 15.98 -15.79
C LYS A 526 3.52 17.24 -15.36
N GLY A 527 4.24 18.34 -15.13
CA GLY A 527 3.65 19.64 -14.74
C GLY A 527 3.64 19.94 -13.25
N ASN A 528 3.91 18.95 -12.38
CA ASN A 528 4.18 19.21 -10.96
C ASN A 528 5.67 19.53 -10.76
N PHE A 529 6.01 20.51 -9.92
CA PHE A 529 7.40 20.87 -9.58
C PHE A 529 8.19 19.68 -9.01
N LEU A 530 7.48 18.73 -8.39
CA LEU A 530 8.02 17.49 -7.82
C LEU A 530 8.49 16.48 -8.89
N TYR A 531 8.17 16.71 -10.17
CA TYR A 531 8.57 15.85 -11.28
C TYR A 531 10.10 15.90 -11.49
N ASN A 532 10.76 14.73 -11.43
CA ASN A 532 12.20 14.56 -11.62
C ASN A 532 13.13 15.33 -10.64
N ASN A 533 12.62 15.95 -9.57
CA ASN A 533 13.45 16.58 -8.55
C ASN A 533 13.81 15.57 -7.44
N PRO A 534 15.05 15.06 -7.36
CA PRO A 534 15.41 14.00 -6.40
C PRO A 534 15.30 14.43 -4.93
N ASN A 535 15.55 15.70 -4.63
CA ASN A 535 15.40 16.21 -3.27
C ASN A 535 13.92 16.26 -2.87
N ALA A 536 13.03 16.61 -3.79
CA ALA A 536 11.61 16.70 -3.51
C ALA A 536 10.94 15.31 -3.43
N ILE A 537 11.34 14.37 -4.30
CA ILE A 537 10.91 12.96 -4.26
C ILE A 537 11.19 12.35 -2.87
N LYS A 538 12.37 12.64 -2.34
CA LYS A 538 12.80 12.21 -1.01
C LYS A 538 11.82 12.60 0.11
N TYR A 539 11.40 13.87 0.13
CA TYR A 539 10.44 14.38 1.12
C TYR A 539 9.03 13.80 0.87
N ALA A 540 8.62 13.68 -0.39
CA ALA A 540 7.34 13.10 -0.78
C ALA A 540 7.21 11.62 -0.33
N GLU A 541 8.22 10.78 -0.56
CA GLU A 541 8.23 9.38 -0.13
C GLU A 541 8.17 9.25 1.40
N SER A 542 8.92 10.09 2.11
CA SER A 542 8.92 10.08 3.58
C SER A 542 7.57 10.50 4.15
N CYS A 543 6.98 11.58 3.63
CA CYS A 543 5.66 12.03 4.03
C CYS A 543 4.58 10.99 3.70
N GLY A 544 4.59 10.47 2.47
CA GLY A 544 3.68 9.40 2.04
C GLY A 544 3.75 8.15 2.91
N THR A 545 4.93 7.80 3.44
CA THR A 545 5.09 6.68 4.38
C THR A 545 4.59 7.03 5.79
N ALA A 546 4.86 8.24 6.27
CA ALA A 546 4.50 8.69 7.60
C ALA A 546 2.97 8.78 7.80
N VAL A 547 2.23 9.29 6.79
CA VAL A 547 0.77 9.48 6.89
C VAL A 547 -0.01 8.19 7.07
N LEU A 548 0.55 7.03 6.70
CA LEU A 548 -0.10 5.73 6.89
C LEU A 548 -0.25 5.34 8.37
N TYR A 549 0.54 5.93 9.27
CA TYR A 549 0.47 5.65 10.71
C TYR A 549 -0.63 6.44 11.43
N ILE A 550 -1.23 7.43 10.78
CA ILE A 550 -2.33 8.22 11.32
C ILE A 550 -3.61 7.37 11.42
N PRO A 551 -4.10 6.76 10.33
CA PRO A 551 -5.30 5.95 10.42
C PRO A 551 -5.10 4.68 11.27
N SER A 552 -3.88 4.16 11.38
CA SER A 552 -3.60 3.01 12.25
C SER A 552 -3.73 3.37 13.74
N VAL A 553 -3.56 4.64 14.11
CA VAL A 553 -3.82 5.15 15.47
C VAL A 553 -5.29 5.52 15.65
N LEU A 554 -5.91 6.22 14.69
CA LEU A 554 -7.28 6.74 14.84
C LEU A 554 -8.39 5.67 14.73
N TYR A 555 -8.21 4.65 13.90
CA TYR A 555 -9.25 3.66 13.59
C TYR A 555 -8.96 2.26 14.16
N ARG A 556 -8.12 2.16 15.21
CA ARG A 556 -7.75 0.87 15.80
C ARG A 556 -8.95 0.23 16.50
N ARG A 557 -9.36 -0.95 16.03
CA ARG A 557 -10.45 -1.74 16.63
C ARG A 557 -10.03 -2.41 17.92
N ASN A 558 -11.00 -2.56 18.82
CA ASN A 558 -10.81 -3.30 20.05
C ASN A 558 -10.72 -4.81 19.75
N LEU A 559 -10.03 -5.55 20.61
CA LEU A 559 -9.89 -7.01 20.53
C LEU A 559 -11.21 -7.73 20.90
N TYR A 560 -12.00 -7.16 21.81
CA TYR A 560 -13.21 -7.79 22.32
C TYR A 560 -14.44 -7.55 21.43
N VAL A 561 -14.60 -6.33 20.93
CA VAL A 561 -15.69 -5.94 20.01
C VAL A 561 -15.05 -5.26 18.79
N PRO A 562 -14.75 -6.02 17.72
CA PRO A 562 -13.99 -5.51 16.58
C PRO A 562 -14.87 -4.75 15.56
N GLU A 563 -15.61 -3.75 16.03
CA GLU A 563 -16.47 -2.92 15.17
C GLU A 563 -15.77 -1.64 14.70
N THR A 564 -16.30 -1.05 13.62
CA THR A 564 -15.94 0.33 13.25
C THR A 564 -16.59 1.30 14.22
N PHE A 565 -15.80 2.22 14.76
CA PHE A 565 -16.30 3.34 15.53
C PHE A 565 -15.86 4.64 14.87
N LEU A 566 -16.64 5.68 15.10
CA LEU A 566 -16.24 7.05 14.85
C LEU A 566 -15.94 7.67 16.23
N SER A 567 -14.67 7.98 16.50
CA SER A 567 -14.21 8.72 17.69
C SER A 567 -12.81 9.27 17.45
N LEU A 568 -12.49 10.43 18.04
CA LEU A 568 -11.13 11.00 17.97
C LEU A 568 -10.16 10.39 18.99
N TYR A 569 -10.63 9.57 19.94
CA TYR A 569 -9.77 8.98 20.98
C TYR A 569 -9.85 7.47 21.13
N LEU A 570 -10.96 6.82 20.74
CA LEU A 570 -11.11 5.36 20.94
C LEU A 570 -10.04 4.55 20.22
N GLY A 571 -9.57 5.00 19.04
CA GLY A 571 -8.46 4.34 18.36
C GLY A 571 -7.18 4.34 19.18
N LEU A 572 -6.84 5.47 19.80
CA LEU A 572 -5.68 5.53 20.69
C LEU A 572 -5.88 4.61 21.91
N SER A 573 -7.09 4.59 22.49
CA SER A 573 -7.41 3.71 23.62
C SER A 573 -7.28 2.23 23.29
N ASN A 574 -7.77 1.81 22.14
CA ASN A 574 -7.67 0.43 21.67
C ASN A 574 -6.23 0.07 21.30
N LEU A 575 -5.44 1.01 20.79
CA LEU A 575 -4.04 0.79 20.45
C LEU A 575 -3.18 0.51 21.68
N VAL A 576 -3.37 1.28 22.75
CA VAL A 576 -2.56 1.15 23.98
C VAL A 576 -3.26 0.35 25.07
N SER A 577 -4.48 -0.14 24.81
CA SER A 577 -5.32 -0.90 25.75
C SER A 577 -5.56 -0.15 27.08
N SER A 578 -5.82 1.15 27.02
CA SER A 578 -6.06 2.00 28.20
C SER A 578 -6.87 3.25 27.86
N ASN A 579 -7.60 3.80 28.85
CA ASN A 579 -8.41 5.01 28.66
C ASN A 579 -7.63 6.29 29.00
N PRO A 580 -7.87 7.44 28.33
CA PRO A 580 -7.13 8.68 28.58
C PRO A 580 -7.24 9.19 30.03
N SER A 581 -8.38 8.93 30.68
CA SER A 581 -8.62 9.26 32.09
C SER A 581 -7.86 8.35 33.06
N SER A 582 -7.39 7.18 32.62
CA SER A 582 -6.70 6.21 33.47
C SER A 582 -5.37 6.76 33.99
N PRO A 583 -4.99 6.49 35.26
CA PRO A 583 -3.67 6.84 35.78
C PRO A 583 -2.53 6.05 35.10
N PHE A 584 -2.85 4.98 34.36
CA PHE A 584 -1.89 4.12 33.69
C PHE A 584 -1.63 4.51 32.22
N PHE A 585 -2.42 5.43 31.67
CA PHE A 585 -2.46 5.72 30.23
C PHE A 585 -1.09 6.07 29.64
N GLU A 586 -0.32 6.92 30.32
CA GLU A 586 1.01 7.34 29.89
C GLU A 586 2.02 6.20 29.87
N TYR A 587 1.93 5.28 30.85
CA TYR A 587 2.78 4.09 30.88
C TYR A 587 2.41 3.11 29.76
N SER A 588 1.12 2.93 29.48
CA SER A 588 0.65 2.10 28.35
C SER A 588 1.17 2.62 27.01
N ILE A 589 1.14 3.94 26.78
CA ILE A 589 1.74 4.57 25.58
C ILE A 589 3.24 4.25 25.50
N LEU A 590 3.98 4.41 26.60
CA LEU A 590 5.42 4.18 26.62
C LEU A 590 5.78 2.72 26.38
N GLU A 591 5.08 1.77 27.00
CA GLU A 591 5.32 0.33 26.79
C GLU A 591 5.03 -0.08 25.34
N PHE A 592 3.96 0.45 24.75
CA PHE A 592 3.67 0.28 23.33
C PHE A 592 4.85 0.76 22.45
N LEU A 593 5.38 1.95 22.71
CA LEU A 593 6.53 2.52 21.98
C LEU A 593 7.82 1.74 22.22
N VAL A 594 8.07 1.29 23.45
CA VAL A 594 9.23 0.46 23.83
C VAL A 594 9.24 -0.85 23.06
N SER A 595 8.07 -1.46 22.81
CA SER A 595 7.96 -2.69 22.01
C SER A 595 8.53 -2.51 20.59
N TYR A 596 8.30 -1.35 19.96
CA TYR A 596 8.81 -1.01 18.63
C TYR A 596 10.26 -0.55 18.63
N PHE A 597 10.64 0.18 19.67
CA PHE A 597 12.00 0.64 19.91
C PHE A 597 12.96 -0.55 20.07
N ASN A 598 12.61 -1.52 20.93
CA ASN A 598 13.42 -2.71 21.18
C ASN A 598 13.56 -3.60 19.94
N LYS A 599 12.56 -3.64 19.06
CA LYS A 599 12.64 -4.33 17.76
C LYS A 599 13.63 -3.67 16.80
N GLY A 600 13.94 -2.39 16.98
CA GLY A 600 14.89 -1.65 16.14
C GLY A 600 14.23 -1.05 14.90
N THR A 601 12.96 -0.64 15.02
CA THR A 601 12.14 -0.27 13.85
C THR A 601 11.90 1.22 13.78
N ALA A 602 12.00 1.80 12.57
CA ALA A 602 11.62 3.20 12.31
C ALA A 602 10.14 3.48 12.62
N LYS A 603 9.31 2.43 12.73
CA LYS A 603 7.91 2.52 13.16
C LYS A 603 7.72 3.27 14.47
N PHE A 604 8.69 3.13 15.39
CA PHE A 604 8.68 3.84 16.67
C PHE A 604 8.48 5.36 16.48
N LEU A 605 9.23 5.97 15.56
CA LEU A 605 9.19 7.41 15.32
C LEU A 605 7.81 7.85 14.81
N TYR A 606 7.29 7.18 13.79
CA TYR A 606 6.01 7.55 13.19
C TYR A 606 4.83 7.33 14.14
N TYR A 607 4.83 6.25 14.94
CA TYR A 607 3.83 6.06 15.99
C TYR A 607 3.93 7.13 17.08
N PHE A 608 5.14 7.50 17.49
CA PHE A 608 5.34 8.53 18.50
C PHE A 608 4.78 9.89 18.03
N ILE A 609 5.12 10.31 16.82
CA ILE A 609 4.62 11.56 16.22
C ILE A 609 3.09 11.49 16.05
N SER A 610 2.55 10.38 15.55
CA SER A 610 1.11 10.23 15.31
C SER A 610 0.30 10.25 16.60
N ILE A 611 0.73 9.56 17.66
CA ILE A 611 0.04 9.53 18.96
C ILE A 611 -0.01 10.94 19.57
N ILE A 612 1.11 11.66 19.58
CA ILE A 612 1.13 13.03 20.12
C ILE A 612 0.28 13.96 19.25
N SER A 613 0.34 13.82 17.92
CA SER A 613 -0.48 14.63 16.99
C SER A 613 -1.98 14.42 17.24
N VAL A 614 -2.43 13.18 17.44
CA VAL A 614 -3.84 12.87 17.78
C VAL A 614 -4.26 13.51 19.10
N LEU A 615 -3.40 13.50 20.12
CA LEU A 615 -3.67 14.17 21.40
C LEU A 615 -3.79 15.69 21.22
N GLN A 616 -2.88 16.32 20.47
CA GLN A 616 -2.93 17.76 20.20
C GLN A 616 -4.17 18.16 19.38
N ILE A 617 -4.55 17.34 18.39
CA ILE A 617 -5.75 17.53 17.57
C ILE A 617 -7.03 17.43 18.40
N ASN A 618 -7.11 16.48 19.35
CA ASN A 618 -8.23 16.42 20.30
C ASN A 618 -8.40 17.75 21.05
N ARG A 619 -7.30 18.32 21.55
CA ARG A 619 -7.31 19.62 22.23
C ARG A 619 -7.78 20.76 21.31
N TYR A 620 -7.21 20.83 20.10
CA TYR A 620 -7.57 21.87 19.12
C TYR A 620 -9.07 21.83 18.77
N TYR A 621 -9.62 20.67 18.40
CA TYR A 621 -11.03 20.58 18.02
C TYR A 621 -11.97 20.84 19.19
N TYR A 622 -11.63 20.37 20.40
CA TYR A 622 -12.44 20.65 21.58
C TYR A 622 -12.53 22.16 21.86
N GLU A 623 -11.40 22.87 21.84
CA GLU A 623 -11.35 24.33 22.06
C GLU A 623 -12.09 25.09 20.94
N GLN A 624 -11.87 24.75 19.67
CA GLN A 624 -12.53 25.42 18.53
C GLN A 624 -14.05 25.21 18.51
N ILE A 625 -14.52 23.98 18.73
CA ILE A 625 -15.94 23.66 18.68
C ILE A 625 -16.67 24.27 19.86
N TYR A 626 -16.11 24.17 21.07
CA TYR A 626 -16.71 24.76 22.26
C TYR A 626 -16.90 26.27 22.13
N CYS A 627 -15.87 26.97 21.64
CA CYS A 627 -15.89 28.44 21.61
C CYS A 627 -16.62 29.03 20.40
N TYR A 628 -16.56 28.41 19.23
CA TYR A 628 -17.04 29.01 17.98
C TYR A 628 -18.18 28.24 17.30
N HIS A 629 -18.39 26.97 17.65
CA HIS A 629 -19.41 26.11 17.06
C HIS A 629 -20.26 25.43 18.13
N ASN A 630 -20.61 26.15 19.20
CA ASN A 630 -21.26 25.60 20.40
C ASN A 630 -22.55 24.81 20.11
N LYS A 631 -23.29 25.17 19.04
CA LYS A 631 -24.45 24.40 18.54
C LYS A 631 -24.15 22.92 18.26
N HIS A 632 -22.92 22.61 17.87
CA HIS A 632 -22.44 21.27 17.54
C HIS A 632 -21.72 20.58 18.72
N PHE A 633 -21.39 21.34 19.78
CA PHE A 633 -20.54 20.86 20.85
C PHE A 633 -21.16 19.71 21.65
N ASN A 634 -22.46 19.78 21.98
CA ASN A 634 -23.13 18.74 22.76
C ASN A 634 -23.10 17.36 22.08
N ALA A 635 -23.21 17.32 20.75
CA ALA A 635 -23.13 16.08 19.98
C ALA A 635 -21.71 15.50 19.93
N LEU A 636 -20.69 16.36 19.97
CA LEU A 636 -19.28 15.99 19.80
C LEU A 636 -18.52 15.81 21.12
N LYS A 637 -19.03 16.35 22.23
CA LYS A 637 -18.35 16.37 23.54
C LYS A 637 -17.85 14.99 23.98
N SER A 638 -18.67 13.95 23.77
CA SER A 638 -18.35 12.56 24.16
C SER A 638 -17.39 11.85 23.21
N LYS A 639 -17.04 12.47 22.07
CA LYS A 639 -16.14 11.90 21.04
C LYS A 639 -14.73 12.46 21.11
N MET A 640 -14.46 13.39 22.03
CA MET A 640 -13.20 14.12 22.17
C MET A 640 -12.67 14.06 23.60
N ILE A 641 -11.36 14.25 23.77
CA ILE A 641 -10.73 14.38 25.11
C ILE A 641 -10.70 15.85 25.54
N HIS A 642 -11.01 16.13 26.80
CA HIS A 642 -10.90 17.46 27.38
C HIS A 642 -9.45 18.02 27.31
N PRO A 643 -9.24 19.30 26.94
CA PRO A 643 -7.93 19.96 26.88
C PRO A 643 -7.06 19.78 28.12
N ASP A 644 -7.63 19.87 29.32
CA ASP A 644 -6.90 19.68 30.59
C ASP A 644 -6.34 18.27 30.75
N ILE A 645 -7.12 17.26 30.36
CA ILE A 645 -6.71 15.86 30.43
C ILE A 645 -5.57 15.63 29.43
N VAL A 646 -5.71 16.13 28.20
CA VAL A 646 -4.65 16.09 27.19
C VAL A 646 -3.37 16.77 27.69
N GLN A 647 -3.48 17.98 28.26
CA GLN A 647 -2.32 18.71 28.78
C GLN A 647 -1.65 17.96 29.94
N SER A 648 -2.43 17.32 30.82
CA SER A 648 -1.92 16.49 31.90
C SER A 648 -1.14 15.29 31.36
N ILE A 649 -1.72 14.57 30.39
CA ILE A 649 -1.09 13.43 29.70
C ILE A 649 0.23 13.84 29.05
N LEU A 650 0.24 14.91 28.25
CA LEU A 650 1.44 15.37 27.54
C LEU A 650 2.55 15.83 28.50
N LYS A 651 2.20 16.55 29.58
CA LYS A 651 3.17 16.94 30.61
C LYS A 651 3.76 15.71 31.32
N LYS A 652 2.93 14.73 31.66
CA LYS A 652 3.37 13.51 32.33
C LYS A 652 4.21 12.63 31.42
N LEU A 653 3.82 12.45 30.16
CA LEU A 653 4.61 11.76 29.14
C LEU A 653 6.00 12.39 28.99
N ARG A 654 6.07 13.72 28.85
CA ARG A 654 7.36 14.44 28.76
C ARG A 654 8.22 14.24 29.99
N SER A 655 7.63 14.23 31.18
CA SER A 655 8.35 13.92 32.43
C SER A 655 8.89 12.49 32.43
N LEU A 656 8.06 11.50 32.07
CA LEU A 656 8.46 10.09 32.04
C LEU A 656 9.55 9.82 31.00
N LEU A 657 9.50 10.48 29.84
CA LEU A 657 10.52 10.38 28.80
C LEU A 657 11.90 10.88 29.28
N ASN A 658 11.93 11.77 30.26
CA ASN A 658 13.16 12.25 30.88
C ASN A 658 13.67 11.35 32.01
N ASP A 659 12.87 10.37 32.47
CA ASP A 659 13.31 9.41 33.49
C ASP A 659 14.45 8.54 32.96
N SER A 660 15.35 8.10 33.84
CA SER A 660 16.55 7.31 33.47
C SER A 660 16.26 6.04 32.66
N LYS A 661 15.07 5.45 32.83
CA LYS A 661 14.62 4.25 32.09
C LYS A 661 14.32 4.56 30.62
N TYR A 662 13.66 5.69 30.34
CA TYR A 662 13.15 6.05 29.01
C TYR A 662 13.95 7.17 28.31
N SER A 663 14.89 7.79 29.00
CA SER A 663 15.75 8.87 28.47
C SER A 663 16.47 8.48 27.17
N LYS A 664 16.73 7.20 26.97
CA LYS A 664 17.31 6.64 25.72
C LYS A 664 16.37 6.78 24.52
N LEU A 665 15.07 6.63 24.75
CA LEU A 665 14.04 6.75 23.73
C LEU A 665 13.91 8.22 23.30
N MET A 666 13.88 9.14 24.26
CA MET A 666 13.89 10.59 23.99
C MET A 666 15.20 11.03 23.34
N GLY A 667 16.36 10.53 23.80
CA GLY A 667 17.66 10.84 23.20
C GLY A 667 17.76 10.39 21.73
N LEU A 668 17.19 9.24 21.39
CA LEU A 668 17.08 8.81 19.99
C LEU A 668 16.12 9.71 19.19
N TYR A 669 14.97 10.04 19.75
CA TYR A 669 14.01 10.95 19.12
C TYR A 669 14.65 12.31 18.81
N ASN A 670 15.30 12.96 19.78
CA ASN A 670 15.90 14.29 19.63
C ASN A 670 17.06 14.31 18.61
N ASN A 671 17.74 13.18 18.42
CA ASN A 671 18.75 13.05 17.37
C ASN A 671 18.12 13.08 15.98
N LEU A 672 16.92 12.52 15.84
CA LEU A 672 16.22 12.31 14.58
C LEU A 672 15.26 13.44 14.23
N GLU A 673 14.60 14.03 15.22
CA GLU A 673 13.45 14.91 15.04
C GLU A 673 13.44 16.06 16.05
N SER A 674 12.49 16.98 15.91
CA SER A 674 12.34 18.17 16.76
C SER A 674 11.38 17.95 17.94
N ASP A 675 11.68 18.58 19.09
CA ASP A 675 10.83 18.56 20.30
C ASP A 675 9.61 19.51 20.23
N ILE A 676 9.44 20.20 19.09
CA ILE A 676 8.34 21.16 18.86
C ILE A 676 6.97 20.48 19.02
N ILE A 677 6.86 19.17 18.80
CA ILE A 677 5.60 18.41 18.93
C ILE A 677 4.94 18.49 20.32
N PHE A 678 5.74 18.74 21.38
CA PHE A 678 5.23 18.93 22.74
C PHE A 678 4.77 20.37 23.02
N ASN A 679 5.07 21.32 22.13
CA ASN A 679 4.68 22.72 22.26
C ASN A 679 3.37 22.97 21.51
N TYR A 680 2.28 23.13 22.25
CA TYR A 680 0.96 23.37 21.67
C TYR A 680 0.90 24.65 20.82
N ASP A 681 1.58 25.73 21.21
CA ASP A 681 1.49 27.01 20.50
C ASP A 681 2.14 26.92 19.12
N GLU A 682 3.22 26.16 18.98
CA GLU A 682 3.84 25.91 17.67
C GLU A 682 3.00 24.98 16.80
N MET A 683 2.41 23.93 17.38
CA MET A 683 1.47 23.05 16.66
C MET A 683 0.24 23.83 16.18
N LEU A 684 -0.29 24.72 17.01
CA LEU A 684 -1.43 25.58 16.70
C LEU A 684 -1.11 26.53 15.53
N LYS A 685 0.10 27.10 15.46
CA LYS A 685 0.52 27.94 14.32
C LYS A 685 0.49 27.15 13.00
N ILE A 686 0.93 25.90 12.99
CA ILE A 686 0.90 25.05 11.79
C ILE A 686 -0.55 24.80 11.35
N LEU A 687 -1.42 24.43 12.30
CA LEU A 687 -2.85 24.19 12.03
C LEU A 687 -3.56 25.44 11.53
N MET A 688 -3.38 26.59 12.20
CA MET A 688 -4.00 27.85 11.79
C MET A 688 -3.52 28.30 10.41
N LYS A 689 -2.24 28.16 10.11
CA LYS A 689 -1.70 28.49 8.79
C LYS A 689 -2.31 27.61 7.70
N PHE A 690 -2.55 26.34 8.00
CA PHE A 690 -3.24 25.45 7.07
C PHE A 690 -4.72 25.78 6.92
N ASP A 691 -5.42 26.09 8.01
CA ASP A 691 -6.83 26.54 7.94
C ASP A 691 -6.96 27.81 7.09
N GLU A 692 -6.08 28.80 7.29
CA GLU A 692 -6.00 30.04 6.49
C GLU A 692 -5.74 29.74 5.00
N PHE A 693 -4.90 28.74 4.70
CA PHE A 693 -4.64 28.29 3.33
C PHE A 693 -5.85 27.61 2.69
N ALA A 694 -6.51 26.68 3.41
CA ALA A 694 -7.66 25.93 2.92
C ALA A 694 -8.92 26.80 2.75
N GLN A 695 -9.04 27.89 3.51
CA GLN A 695 -10.12 28.88 3.39
C GLN A 695 -9.97 29.84 2.22
N ASN A 696 -8.81 29.86 1.55
CA ASN A 696 -8.59 30.72 0.40
C ASN A 696 -9.45 30.24 -0.79
N LYS A 697 -10.30 31.13 -1.33
CA LYS A 697 -11.20 30.82 -2.46
C LYS A 697 -10.45 30.31 -3.69
N ASP A 698 -9.30 30.88 -4.03
CA ASP A 698 -8.51 30.44 -5.19
C ASP A 698 -8.01 28.99 -5.01
N VAL A 699 -7.70 28.59 -3.78
CA VAL A 699 -7.29 27.22 -3.46
C VAL A 699 -8.48 26.28 -3.59
N GLN A 700 -9.65 26.68 -3.09
CA GLN A 700 -10.88 25.90 -3.18
C GLN A 700 -11.32 25.71 -4.64
N GLU A 701 -11.28 26.75 -5.47
CA GLU A 701 -11.61 26.67 -6.89
C GLU A 701 -10.65 25.75 -7.66
N ARG A 702 -9.33 25.83 -7.39
CA ARG A 702 -8.35 24.90 -7.98
C ARG A 702 -8.54 23.47 -7.51
N ALA A 703 -8.86 23.28 -6.23
CA ALA A 703 -9.15 21.96 -5.68
C ALA A 703 -10.41 21.37 -6.32
N GLN A 704 -11.48 22.15 -6.45
CA GLN A 704 -12.72 21.74 -7.09
C GLN A 704 -12.47 21.33 -8.55
N LYS A 705 -11.72 22.12 -9.31
CA LYS A 705 -11.36 21.76 -10.69
C LYS A 705 -10.62 20.43 -10.79
N LYS A 706 -9.68 20.15 -9.88
CA LYS A 706 -8.98 18.84 -9.82
C LYS A 706 -9.96 17.71 -9.51
N ILE A 707 -10.92 17.93 -8.61
CA ILE A 707 -11.96 16.95 -8.25
C ILE A 707 -12.90 16.70 -9.43
N ASP A 708 -13.27 17.74 -10.19
CA ASP A 708 -14.14 17.62 -11.36
C ASP A 708 -13.43 16.92 -12.53
N GLU A 709 -12.10 17.06 -12.62
CA GLU A 709 -11.24 16.33 -13.57
C GLU A 709 -10.99 14.86 -13.15
N GLU A 710 -11.22 14.51 -11.88
CA GLU A 710 -11.25 13.12 -11.41
C GLU A 710 -12.61 12.50 -11.80
N GLU A 711 -12.62 11.57 -12.76
CA GLU A 711 -13.83 10.82 -13.12
C GLU A 711 -14.35 10.06 -11.90
N LYS A 712 -15.44 10.58 -11.31
CA LYS A 712 -16.26 9.85 -10.36
C LYS A 712 -17.08 8.83 -11.16
N PRO A 713 -17.09 7.55 -10.78
CA PRO A 713 -18.08 6.64 -11.32
C PRO A 713 -19.46 7.18 -10.95
N VAL A 714 -20.39 7.10 -11.89
CA VAL A 714 -21.79 7.37 -11.60
C VAL A 714 -22.27 6.25 -10.69
N VAL A 715 -22.38 6.53 -9.40
CA VAL A 715 -22.89 5.59 -8.41
C VAL A 715 -24.28 6.03 -8.02
N ASN A 716 -25.29 5.27 -8.45
CA ASN A 716 -26.70 5.62 -8.28
C ASN A 716 -27.33 4.91 -7.08
N SER A 717 -26.63 3.98 -6.42
CA SER A 717 -27.15 3.22 -5.28
C SER A 717 -26.10 2.92 -4.20
N LEU A 718 -26.56 2.66 -2.97
CA LEU A 718 -25.71 2.24 -1.85
C LEU A 718 -25.00 0.90 -2.13
N GLU A 719 -25.61 0.02 -2.92
CA GLU A 719 -25.04 -1.28 -3.34
C GLU A 719 -23.96 -1.12 -4.40
N GLU A 720 -24.13 -0.21 -5.37
CA GLU A 720 -23.09 0.17 -6.32
C GLU A 720 -21.93 0.87 -5.61
N MET A 721 -22.20 1.69 -4.59
CA MET A 721 -21.18 2.31 -3.75
C MET A 721 -20.42 1.25 -2.93
N SER A 722 -21.12 0.24 -2.42
CA SER A 722 -20.52 -0.92 -1.74
C SER A 722 -19.60 -1.71 -2.68
N LYS A 723 -20.05 -2.02 -3.90
CA LYS A 723 -19.25 -2.72 -4.91
C LYS A 723 -18.06 -1.88 -5.40
N TYR A 724 -18.24 -0.57 -5.56
CA TYR A 724 -17.17 0.35 -5.92
C TYR A 724 -16.11 0.46 -4.82
N ASN A 725 -16.54 0.53 -3.55
CA ASN A 725 -15.64 0.47 -2.40
C ASN A 725 -14.95 -0.89 -2.28
N GLU A 726 -15.60 -2.01 -2.63
CA GLU A 726 -14.96 -3.33 -2.76
C GLU A 726 -13.92 -3.37 -3.88
N GLU A 727 -14.18 -2.72 -5.01
CA GLU A 727 -13.25 -2.61 -6.13
C GLU A 727 -12.05 -1.69 -5.79
N TRP A 728 -12.28 -0.63 -5.00
CA TRP A 728 -11.23 0.26 -4.50
C TRP A 728 -10.39 -0.34 -3.37
N LEU A 729 -10.98 -1.20 -2.55
CA LEU A 729 -10.27 -1.95 -1.50
C LEU A 729 -9.53 -3.17 -2.05
N SER A 730 -10.06 -3.86 -3.06
CA SER A 730 -9.33 -4.92 -3.77
C SER A 730 -8.16 -4.39 -4.62
N LYS A 731 -8.16 -3.09 -4.95
CA LYS A 731 -7.02 -2.35 -5.52
C LYS A 731 -5.91 -2.04 -4.50
N LEU A 732 -6.10 -2.31 -3.19
CA LEU A 732 -5.00 -2.45 -2.23
C LEU A 732 -4.52 -3.90 -2.29
N VAL A 733 -3.58 -4.20 -3.19
CA VAL A 733 -2.82 -5.46 -3.32
C VAL A 733 -3.53 -6.70 -2.72
N LYS A 734 -4.64 -7.14 -3.31
CA LYS A 734 -4.87 -8.58 -3.33
C LYS A 734 -3.72 -9.15 -4.17
N PRO A 735 -2.84 -10.03 -3.65
CA PRO A 735 -2.24 -11.00 -4.55
C PRO A 735 -3.44 -11.66 -5.23
N THR A 736 -3.49 -11.57 -6.56
CA THR A 736 -4.40 -12.34 -7.38
C THR A 736 -4.41 -13.74 -6.78
N ARG A 737 -5.52 -14.15 -6.13
CA ARG A 737 -5.62 -15.55 -5.70
C ARG A 737 -5.55 -16.33 -7.01
N PRO A 738 -4.51 -17.14 -7.26
CA PRO A 738 -4.65 -18.11 -8.33
C PRO A 738 -5.87 -18.96 -7.98
N ALA A 739 -6.68 -19.26 -8.99
CA ALA A 739 -7.62 -20.36 -8.87
C ALA A 739 -6.80 -21.58 -8.39
N VAL A 740 -7.10 -22.06 -7.18
CA VAL A 740 -6.54 -23.32 -6.70
C VAL A 740 -6.95 -24.38 -7.73
N PRO A 741 -6.03 -25.21 -8.26
CA PRO A 741 -6.44 -26.40 -8.99
C PRO A 741 -7.37 -27.19 -8.07
N LYS A 742 -8.62 -27.39 -8.49
CA LYS A 742 -9.65 -28.09 -7.71
C LYS A 742 -9.30 -29.57 -7.59
N ASP A 743 -8.31 -29.91 -6.77
CA ASP A 743 -8.00 -31.29 -6.39
C ASP A 743 -7.76 -31.36 -4.88
N LYS A 744 -8.83 -31.08 -4.13
CA LYS A 744 -9.25 -31.75 -2.88
C LYS A 744 -10.39 -30.95 -2.23
N PRO A 745 -11.60 -31.53 -2.06
CA PRO A 745 -12.67 -30.89 -1.31
C PRO A 745 -12.37 -31.02 0.19
N ASP A 746 -12.27 -29.89 0.88
CA ASP A 746 -12.45 -29.84 2.34
C ASP A 746 -13.98 -29.95 2.60
N PRO A 747 -14.50 -30.94 3.35
CA PRO A 747 -15.92 -31.26 3.34
C PRO A 747 -16.81 -30.40 4.25
N ASN A 748 -16.35 -29.28 4.81
CA ASN A 748 -17.12 -28.54 5.82
C ASN A 748 -17.07 -27.01 5.66
N ILE A 749 -17.59 -26.47 4.55
CA ILE A 749 -18.05 -25.07 4.50
C ILE A 749 -19.30 -25.00 3.61
N ASN A 750 -20.47 -24.84 4.22
CA ASN A 750 -21.65 -24.32 3.52
C ASN A 750 -21.38 -22.84 3.24
N PHE A 751 -21.32 -22.48 1.95
CA PHE A 751 -21.35 -21.08 1.53
C PHE A 751 -22.82 -20.65 1.48
N ASP A 752 -23.31 -20.05 2.56
CA ASP A 752 -24.42 -19.12 2.46
C ASP A 752 -23.88 -17.80 1.90
N ASP A 753 -24.43 -17.36 0.77
CA ASP A 753 -24.12 -16.13 0.05
C ASP A 753 -24.61 -14.87 0.79
N ASN A 754 -24.16 -14.67 2.03
CA ASN A 754 -24.32 -13.43 2.77
C ASN A 754 -23.01 -13.10 3.50
N LEU A 755 -22.03 -12.57 2.77
CA LEU A 755 -20.85 -11.94 3.35
C LEU A 755 -21.28 -10.73 4.18
N THR A 756 -21.26 -10.88 5.50
CA THR A 756 -21.56 -9.79 6.43
C THR A 756 -20.43 -8.74 6.43
N LEU A 757 -20.76 -7.49 6.81
CA LEU A 757 -19.82 -6.37 7.00
C LEU A 757 -18.53 -6.75 7.78
N SER A 758 -18.62 -7.74 8.66
CA SER A 758 -17.53 -8.33 9.46
C SER A 758 -16.35 -8.84 8.61
N ASP A 759 -16.59 -9.47 7.46
CA ASP A 759 -15.54 -10.11 6.66
C ASP A 759 -14.75 -9.09 5.80
N ARG A 760 -15.39 -7.98 5.42
CA ARG A 760 -14.78 -6.87 4.66
C ARG A 760 -13.78 -6.07 5.50
N ASP A 761 -14.04 -6.02 6.79
CA ASP A 761 -13.23 -5.32 7.78
C ASP A 761 -11.98 -6.10 8.19
N LYS A 762 -12.06 -7.44 8.17
CA LYS A 762 -10.94 -8.37 8.40
C LYS A 762 -9.89 -8.30 7.28
N GLU A 763 -10.32 -8.09 6.04
CA GLU A 763 -9.42 -7.96 4.88
C GLU A 763 -8.64 -6.63 4.90
N LEU A 764 -9.32 -5.56 5.32
CA LEU A 764 -8.71 -4.25 5.59
C LEU A 764 -7.76 -4.29 6.80
N GLU A 765 -8.14 -5.02 7.85
CA GLU A 765 -7.30 -5.31 9.00
C GLU A 765 -6.04 -6.05 8.58
N LEU A 766 -6.11 -7.09 7.74
CA LEU A 766 -4.94 -7.80 7.19
C LEU A 766 -3.99 -6.90 6.39
N HIS A 767 -4.52 -5.89 5.70
CA HIS A 767 -3.75 -4.89 4.97
C HIS A 767 -3.07 -3.87 5.87
N LEU A 768 -3.80 -3.34 6.86
CA LEU A 768 -3.24 -2.46 7.89
C LEU A 768 -2.35 -3.22 8.89
N TYR A 769 -2.51 -4.55 9.01
CA TYR A 769 -1.76 -5.44 9.91
C TYR A 769 -0.25 -5.35 9.68
N LYS A 770 0.16 -5.17 8.41
CA LYS A 770 1.55 -4.96 8.00
C LYS A 770 2.19 -3.75 8.70
N TYR A 771 1.39 -2.74 9.04
CA TYR A 771 1.82 -1.53 9.76
C TYR A 771 1.58 -1.65 11.27
N ILE A 772 0.50 -2.32 11.68
CA ILE A 772 0.05 -2.55 13.07
C ILE A 772 0.94 -3.51 13.87
N GLY A 773 1.67 -4.42 13.22
CA GLY A 773 2.65 -5.32 13.85
C GLY A 773 2.05 -6.42 14.74
N ASN A 774 2.72 -7.57 14.83
CA ASN A 774 2.33 -8.63 15.77
C ASN A 774 2.76 -8.27 17.20
N VAL A 775 1.81 -8.35 18.13
CA VAL A 775 2.08 -8.74 19.52
C VAL A 775 2.11 -10.28 19.51
N PRO A 776 3.11 -10.96 20.09
CA PRO A 776 3.08 -12.40 20.20
C PRO A 776 1.88 -12.82 21.07
N GLU A 777 1.15 -13.85 20.64
CA GLU A 777 0.56 -14.78 21.60
C GLU A 777 1.74 -15.35 22.39
N ASP A 778 1.80 -15.08 23.69
CA ASP A 778 2.73 -15.77 24.57
C ASP A 778 2.41 -17.27 24.49
N LYS A 779 3.26 -18.01 23.77
CA LYS A 779 3.43 -19.45 23.98
C LYS A 779 4.12 -19.62 25.33
N THR A 780 3.39 -19.43 26.41
CA THR A 780 3.67 -20.08 27.69
C THR A 780 2.88 -21.38 27.74
N GLU A 781 3.36 -22.37 26.99
CA GLU A 781 3.26 -23.75 27.45
C GLU A 781 3.96 -23.81 28.81
N SER A 782 3.17 -23.72 29.88
CA SER A 782 3.60 -23.98 31.25
C SER A 782 3.86 -25.49 31.38
N SER A 783 5.04 -25.94 30.96
CA SER A 783 5.60 -27.19 31.41
C SER A 783 6.24 -26.97 32.80
N THR A 784 5.48 -27.25 33.85
CA THR A 784 6.06 -27.57 35.17
C THR A 784 5.16 -28.60 35.84
N GLY A 785 5.54 -29.87 35.70
CA GLY A 785 5.16 -30.88 36.67
C GLY A 785 6.03 -30.75 37.91
N ASN A 786 5.41 -30.60 39.08
CA ASN A 786 5.51 -31.58 40.17
C ASN A 786 4.72 -31.12 41.40
N GLN A 787 3.81 -32.01 41.81
CA GLN A 787 3.39 -32.36 43.16
C GLN A 787 3.05 -31.24 44.16
N THR A 788 1.77 -31.17 44.51
CA THR A 788 1.34 -31.21 45.91
C THR A 788 -0.05 -31.83 45.99
N ASP A 789 -0.12 -32.98 46.67
CA ASP A 789 -1.35 -33.67 47.06
C ASP A 789 -2.15 -32.81 48.04
N LEU A 790 -3.44 -32.58 47.75
CA LEU A 790 -4.47 -32.49 48.80
C LEU A 790 -5.77 -33.14 48.30
N ALA A 791 -6.17 -34.14 49.07
CA ALA A 791 -7.28 -35.08 48.91
C ALA A 791 -8.64 -34.44 48.54
N PHE A 792 -9.30 -35.02 47.54
CA PHE A 792 -10.75 -34.98 47.39
C PHE A 792 -11.33 -36.17 48.16
N ASP A 793 -12.19 -35.88 49.13
CA ASP A 793 -13.05 -36.87 49.79
C ASP A 793 -14.29 -37.09 48.91
N GLU A 794 -14.41 -38.28 48.33
CA GLU A 794 -15.58 -38.77 47.62
C GLU A 794 -16.68 -39.04 48.65
N ASN A 795 -17.58 -38.09 48.92
CA ASN A 795 -18.95 -38.34 49.42
C ASN A 795 -19.76 -37.04 49.59
N VAL A 796 -20.10 -36.35 48.50
CA VAL A 796 -21.32 -35.51 48.44
C VAL A 796 -21.87 -35.56 47.01
N GLN A 797 -23.02 -36.22 46.84
CA GLN A 797 -23.81 -36.17 45.61
C GLN A 797 -24.46 -34.77 45.46
N PRO A 798 -24.66 -34.28 44.23
CA PRO A 798 -25.19 -32.94 43.98
C PRO A 798 -26.71 -32.92 44.16
N THR A 799 -27.19 -32.08 45.06
CA THR A 799 -28.55 -31.54 45.04
C THR A 799 -28.42 -30.04 44.97
N ASP A 800 -28.80 -29.46 43.82
CA ASP A 800 -29.67 -28.27 43.71
C ASP A 800 -29.61 -27.72 42.28
N ASP A 801 -30.41 -28.33 41.40
CA ASP A 801 -30.75 -27.83 40.06
C ASP A 801 -31.71 -26.60 40.08
N GLU A 802 -31.91 -25.98 41.25
CA GLU A 802 -32.78 -24.81 41.42
C GLU A 802 -32.05 -23.46 41.48
N GLU A 803 -30.73 -23.40 41.72
CA GLU A 803 -30.01 -22.11 41.76
C GLU A 803 -29.55 -21.57 40.39
N MET A 804 -29.38 -22.42 39.36
CA MET A 804 -29.03 -21.95 38.00
C MET A 804 -30.22 -21.46 37.16
N LYS A 805 -31.47 -21.64 37.62
CA LYS A 805 -32.65 -21.05 36.97
C LYS A 805 -33.04 -19.67 37.50
N ALA A 806 -32.54 -19.27 38.67
CA ALA A 806 -32.82 -17.96 39.25
C ALA A 806 -31.99 -16.83 38.59
N ALA A 807 -30.72 -17.06 38.27
CA ALA A 807 -29.86 -16.02 37.67
C ALA A 807 -30.15 -15.72 36.19
N SER A 808 -30.83 -16.63 35.47
CA SER A 808 -31.17 -16.44 34.05
C SER A 808 -32.50 -15.70 33.82
N LYS A 809 -33.37 -15.57 34.85
CA LYS A 809 -34.66 -14.86 34.74
C LYS A 809 -34.59 -13.39 35.13
N GLU A 810 -33.60 -12.97 35.92
CA GLU A 810 -33.48 -11.58 36.37
C GLU A 810 -32.79 -10.67 35.33
N HIS A 811 -32.09 -11.24 34.34
CA HIS A 811 -31.44 -10.48 33.27
C HIS A 811 -32.29 -10.31 31.99
N LEU A 812 -33.47 -10.95 31.92
CA LEU A 812 -34.40 -10.80 30.80
C LEU A 812 -35.50 -9.74 31.06
N HIS A 813 -35.62 -9.22 32.29
CA HIS A 813 -36.71 -8.30 32.68
C HIS A 813 -36.36 -6.80 32.69
N THR A 814 -35.16 -6.40 32.24
CA THR A 814 -34.74 -4.99 32.18
C THR A 814 -34.47 -4.45 30.78
N LEU A 815 -34.78 -5.19 29.71
CA LEU A 815 -34.52 -4.76 28.33
C LEU A 815 -35.75 -4.51 27.45
N ASP A 816 -36.98 -4.71 27.94
CA ASP A 816 -38.21 -4.54 27.12
C ASP A 816 -39.14 -3.40 27.60
N THR A 817 -38.65 -2.42 28.36
CA THR A 817 -39.42 -1.21 28.68
C THR A 817 -38.58 0.04 28.57
N GLU A 818 -38.55 0.62 27.37
CA GLU A 818 -38.64 2.07 27.11
C GLU A 818 -38.67 2.29 25.60
N ASP A 819 -39.80 1.99 24.96
CA ASP A 819 -40.40 2.86 23.95
C ASP A 819 -41.78 2.31 23.50
N SER A 820 -42.75 3.23 23.45
CA SER A 820 -44.12 3.11 22.93
C SER A 820 -45.17 2.35 23.75
N ASN A 821 -45.98 3.11 24.50
CA ASN A 821 -47.43 2.90 24.56
C ASN A 821 -48.13 4.23 24.85
N ASN A 822 -48.61 4.87 23.78
CA ASN A 822 -49.75 5.77 23.81
C ASN A 822 -50.91 5.05 23.11
N ASP A 823 -52.10 5.23 23.69
CA ASP A 823 -53.45 4.88 23.25
C ASP A 823 -53.95 3.44 23.37
N GLU A 824 -54.80 3.22 24.39
CA GLU A 824 -56.17 2.78 24.15
C GLU A 824 -57.16 3.67 24.92
N THR A 825 -58.13 4.19 24.17
CA THR A 825 -59.29 4.97 24.62
C THR A 825 -60.45 4.04 24.98
N GLN A 826 -61.16 4.32 26.07
CA GLN A 826 -62.57 3.97 26.22
C GLN A 826 -63.38 5.17 26.75
N GLY A 827 -64.22 5.72 25.87
CA GLY A 827 -65.60 6.12 26.16
C GLY A 827 -65.89 7.52 26.76
N SER A 828 -66.36 8.45 25.94
CA SER A 828 -67.74 8.97 26.03
C SER A 828 -68.11 9.89 24.85
N TYR A 829 -69.34 9.72 24.36
CA TYR A 829 -70.07 10.52 23.37
C TYR A 829 -70.05 12.05 23.62
N THR A 830 -69.97 12.85 22.56
CA THR A 830 -71.09 13.66 22.02
C THR A 830 -70.69 14.39 20.72
N SER A 831 -71.69 14.54 19.84
CA SER A 831 -71.71 15.23 18.55
C SER A 831 -71.48 16.75 18.65
N ASP A 832 -71.05 17.38 17.55
CA ASP A 832 -71.88 18.34 16.79
C ASP A 832 -71.13 18.91 15.56
N GLU A 833 -71.85 19.00 14.45
CA GLU A 833 -71.51 19.68 13.19
C GLU A 833 -71.64 21.21 13.34
N GLU A 834 -70.87 22.01 12.61
CA GLU A 834 -71.40 23.12 11.76
C GLU A 834 -70.31 23.94 11.00
N GLN A 835 -70.39 23.86 9.67
CA GLN A 835 -70.36 24.87 8.59
C GLN A 835 -69.64 26.25 8.65
N THR A 836 -68.82 26.48 7.60
CA THR A 836 -68.71 27.67 6.69
C THR A 836 -68.15 29.01 7.26
N THR A 837 -67.45 29.92 6.56
CA THR A 837 -67.42 30.43 5.15
C THR A 837 -66.09 31.17 4.87
N ALA A 838 -65.67 31.29 3.60
CA ALA A 838 -64.59 32.15 3.08
C ALA A 838 -65.09 33.60 2.82
N PRO A 839 -64.21 34.61 2.54
CA PRO A 839 -63.72 34.82 1.16
C PRO A 839 -62.29 35.44 1.01
N GLU A 840 -61.65 35.17 -0.14
CA GLU A 840 -60.53 35.92 -0.79
C GLU A 840 -61.02 37.29 -1.36
N PRO A 841 -60.23 38.18 -2.04
CA PRO A 841 -58.89 38.07 -2.69
C PRO A 841 -57.97 39.33 -2.60
N VAL A 842 -56.80 39.34 -3.26
CA VAL A 842 -56.31 40.39 -4.23
C VAL A 842 -54.94 39.97 -4.84
N ASN A 843 -54.87 40.14 -6.17
CA ASN A 843 -53.80 39.89 -7.15
C ASN A 843 -52.51 40.74 -6.97
N ASP A 844 -51.38 40.27 -7.50
CA ASP A 844 -50.75 40.88 -8.70
C ASP A 844 -49.56 40.04 -9.23
N GLU A 845 -49.37 40.15 -10.55
CA GLU A 845 -48.64 39.28 -11.49
C GLU A 845 -47.10 39.40 -11.48
N ASP A 846 -46.46 38.30 -11.94
CA ASP A 846 -45.21 38.05 -12.73
C ASP A 846 -44.45 39.25 -13.38
N PRO A 847 -43.21 39.16 -13.98
CA PRO A 847 -42.38 38.00 -14.39
C PRO A 847 -40.82 38.16 -14.36
N ASN A 848 -40.09 37.16 -14.88
CA ASN A 848 -38.64 37.07 -15.26
C ASN A 848 -37.67 36.67 -14.12
N LEU A 849 -37.08 35.46 -14.05
CA LEU A 849 -36.67 34.49 -15.07
C LEU A 849 -35.81 35.07 -16.20
N LEU A 850 -34.53 35.31 -15.88
CA LEU A 850 -33.38 34.87 -16.66
C LEU A 850 -32.16 34.73 -15.74
#